data_AF-A0A1H5M0Y3-F1
#
_entry.id   AF-A0A1H5M0Y3-F1
#
_cell.length_a   1.000
_cell.length_b   1.000
_cell.length_c   1.000
_cell.angle_alpha   90.00
_cell.angle_beta   90.00
_cell.angle_gamma   90.00
#
_symmetry.space_group_name_H-M   'P 1'
#
loop_
_entity.id
_entity.type
_entity.pdbx_description
1 polymer ?
#
loop_
_entity_poly.entity_id
_entity_poly.type
_entity_poly.pdbx_seq_one_letter_code
_entity_poly.pdbx_strand_id
1 'polypeptide(L)'
;MADTQTTGIKNADELITLAAAFGLTVTVERTDRDTLTSYVVRFAIPVPAANAGTELGRAIAGDTITLLWTKAKKKGARGRLADATVWTVAGHRKARTLRAVTAAVDTLGRSSNKYARDAAPFPEDVVDAPHAVFVDGHQVHAGIPAAHVRTIVKNRRFRGWTFHQDADKAIVCETRRYVPVQPAAAEEAPAPVADERQHVRITNDGPAEVIPTREALDEINAAMMEPEVKRTVKRMSASKSTAHIVYRDGRTVYLRPATPGDVFPTPAERPTDAELTGDIDAGHAAYLAETFAAVADGTALPVRADMIRPGMDVIHAHMGETRTIDTVTAYVGAPGAPWVRPSWTFRSHDESTAGSTYPPEMHLMVTRASLDAVFGPAPVEDAAPAAPVDEKTRRWAEGFAAKWWAEQNTGEPTDAALAAVFAHTVKPPKPEAYPLIREAITALTPPPAAAPLFAAHAAREAAEEATDLTPRALSTLAHHLETLPLAAPPALHERLHAARDTAEGAWEALRFAHSLAAKTAARSAAKDAIVRARAAILAVQPHARRMHGTDMPHTADSIRAAALAYMHLGATPDETNALKNGAAEVRIDCRPDTGNGWTVTARITAGIRDVRWFLPAHPPIVVKFRRVDGRQSPADNARKVIGSMLRVDVPVTYKDAAHH
;
A
#
# COMPACT_ATOMS: atom_id res chain seq x y z
N MET A 1 -15.48 -12.13 43.31
CA MET A 1 -15.72 -13.37 42.52
C MET A 1 -16.70 -13.01 41.43
N ALA A 2 -16.24 -13.04 40.17
CA ALA A 2 -17.08 -12.69 39.02
C ALA A 2 -18.04 -13.84 38.72
N ASP A 3 -19.32 -13.49 38.60
CA ASP A 3 -20.40 -14.39 38.24
C ASP A 3 -20.27 -14.74 36.76
N THR A 4 -19.65 -15.89 36.46
CA THR A 4 -19.68 -16.48 35.12
C THR A 4 -21.13 -16.85 34.81
N GLN A 5 -21.78 -16.06 33.97
CA GLN A 5 -23.05 -16.41 33.33
C GLN A 5 -22.87 -17.72 32.55
N THR A 6 -23.13 -18.84 33.20
CA THR A 6 -23.40 -20.10 32.51
C THR A 6 -24.80 -19.99 31.92
N THR A 7 -24.91 -19.95 30.59
CA THR A 7 -26.18 -20.14 29.87
C THR A 7 -26.66 -21.57 30.13
N GLY A 8 -27.30 -21.76 31.29
CA GLY A 8 -27.72 -23.06 31.76
C GLY A 8 -28.93 -23.56 31.00
N ILE A 9 -28.71 -24.21 29.87
CA ILE A 9 -29.74 -25.01 29.18
C ILE A 9 -30.00 -26.26 30.04
N LYS A 10 -31.21 -26.42 30.56
CA LYS A 10 -31.54 -27.34 31.66
C LYS A 10 -31.99 -28.74 31.21
N ASN A 11 -32.52 -28.88 29.99
CA ASN A 11 -32.98 -30.14 29.42
C ASN A 11 -33.06 -30.08 27.87
N ALA A 12 -33.29 -31.24 27.24
CA ALA A 12 -33.50 -31.34 25.78
C ALA A 12 -34.68 -30.49 25.28
N ASP A 13 -35.69 -30.27 26.12
CA ASP A 13 -36.89 -29.48 25.78
C ASP A 13 -36.59 -28.00 25.55
N GLU A 14 -35.66 -27.41 26.31
CA GLU A 14 -35.18 -26.04 26.07
C GLU A 14 -34.44 -25.93 24.72
N LEU A 15 -33.69 -26.96 24.33
CA LEU A 15 -33.02 -27.02 23.03
C LEU A 15 -34.00 -27.19 21.86
N ILE A 16 -35.06 -27.98 22.04
CA ILE A 16 -36.17 -28.10 21.07
C ILE A 16 -36.87 -26.74 20.92
N THR A 17 -37.16 -26.06 22.02
CA THR A 17 -37.82 -24.75 22.03
C THR A 17 -36.98 -23.71 21.29
N LEU A 18 -35.67 -23.68 21.56
CA LEU A 18 -34.75 -22.74 20.95
C LEU A 18 -34.57 -23.01 19.46
N ALA A 19 -34.43 -24.28 19.06
CA ALA A 19 -34.33 -24.67 17.66
C ALA A 19 -35.62 -24.38 16.86
N ALA A 20 -36.79 -24.59 17.46
CA ALA A 20 -38.08 -24.22 16.87
C ALA A 20 -38.19 -22.71 16.63
N ALA A 21 -37.66 -21.87 17.54
CA ALA A 21 -37.62 -20.42 17.36
C ALA A 21 -36.77 -19.97 16.15
N PHE A 22 -35.84 -20.81 15.70
CA PHE A 22 -35.02 -20.59 14.50
C PHE A 22 -35.49 -21.39 13.28
N GLY A 23 -36.69 -22.01 13.34
CA GLY A 23 -37.25 -22.78 12.24
C GLY A 23 -36.51 -24.08 11.92
N LEU A 24 -35.76 -24.63 12.88
CA LEU A 24 -35.03 -25.89 12.73
C LEU A 24 -35.88 -27.07 13.22
N THR A 25 -35.92 -28.16 12.46
CA THR A 25 -36.55 -29.41 12.91
C THR A 25 -35.56 -30.20 13.77
N VAL A 26 -35.98 -30.59 14.97
CA VAL A 26 -35.16 -31.35 15.92
C VAL A 26 -35.77 -32.71 16.20
N THR A 27 -34.94 -33.75 16.11
CA THR A 27 -35.30 -35.11 16.54
C THR A 27 -34.42 -35.51 17.71
N VAL A 28 -35.03 -35.96 18.82
CA VAL A 28 -34.31 -36.42 20.00
C VAL A 28 -34.57 -37.90 20.22
N GLU A 29 -33.51 -38.71 20.13
CA GLU A 29 -33.55 -40.13 20.45
C GLU A 29 -32.90 -40.36 21.82
N ARG A 30 -33.62 -40.98 22.75
CA ARG A 30 -33.10 -41.34 24.07
C ARG A 30 -32.47 -42.73 24.01
N THR A 31 -31.24 -42.85 24.50
CA THR A 31 -30.55 -44.14 24.66
C THR A 31 -30.10 -44.28 26.10
N ASP A 32 -30.71 -45.20 26.85
CA ASP A 32 -30.27 -45.52 28.21
C ASP A 32 -29.17 -46.58 28.16
N ARG A 33 -28.03 -46.29 28.79
CA ARG A 33 -27.00 -47.28 29.13
C ARG A 33 -26.90 -47.40 30.64
N ASP A 34 -26.40 -48.52 31.13
CA ASP A 34 -26.47 -48.91 32.56
C ASP A 34 -25.95 -47.85 33.54
N THR A 35 -25.05 -46.96 33.12
CA THR A 35 -24.45 -45.91 33.97
C THR A 35 -24.80 -44.48 33.59
N LEU A 36 -25.38 -44.21 32.41
CA LEU A 36 -25.64 -42.88 31.87
C LEU A 36 -26.90 -42.87 30.98
N THR A 37 -27.72 -41.82 31.10
CA THR A 37 -28.77 -41.55 30.10
C THR A 37 -28.17 -40.65 29.03
N SER A 38 -28.15 -41.12 27.79
CA SER A 38 -27.66 -40.35 26.64
C SER A 38 -28.83 -39.93 25.75
N TYR A 39 -28.77 -38.73 25.21
CA TYR A 39 -29.71 -38.21 24.22
C TYR A 39 -28.94 -37.93 22.94
N VAL A 40 -29.38 -38.50 21.84
CA VAL A 40 -28.91 -38.16 20.49
C VAL A 40 -29.85 -37.12 19.94
N VAL A 41 -29.36 -35.89 19.76
CA VAL A 41 -30.14 -34.77 19.23
C VAL A 41 -29.71 -34.51 17.79
N ARG A 42 -30.64 -34.58 16.84
CA ARG A 42 -30.40 -34.30 15.41
C ARG A 42 -31.11 -33.01 15.00
N PHE A 43 -30.39 -32.10 14.34
CA PHE A 43 -30.95 -30.87 13.76
C PHE A 43 -30.96 -30.98 12.24
N ALA A 44 -32.12 -30.85 11.61
CA ALA A 44 -32.19 -30.71 10.15
C ALA A 44 -31.87 -29.26 9.74
N ILE A 45 -30.99 -29.10 8.76
CA ILE A 45 -30.63 -27.79 8.23
C ILE A 45 -31.69 -27.38 7.18
N PRO A 46 -32.39 -26.25 7.35
CA PRO A 46 -33.37 -25.81 6.37
C PRO A 46 -32.66 -25.36 5.09
N VAL A 47 -33.19 -25.77 3.94
CA VAL A 47 -32.69 -25.31 2.64
C VAL A 47 -33.20 -23.89 2.41
N PRO A 48 -32.32 -22.90 2.20
CA PRO A 48 -32.75 -21.54 1.86
C PRO A 48 -33.60 -21.55 0.59
N ALA A 49 -34.69 -20.79 0.56
CA ALA A 49 -35.63 -20.75 -0.57
C ALA A 49 -34.95 -20.44 -1.92
N ALA A 50 -33.92 -19.57 -1.91
CA ALA A 50 -33.13 -19.23 -3.09
C ALA A 50 -32.36 -20.42 -3.71
N ASN A 51 -32.14 -21.48 -2.93
CA ASN A 51 -31.42 -22.68 -3.35
C ASN A 51 -32.35 -23.89 -3.54
N ALA A 52 -33.66 -23.73 -3.31
CA ALA A 52 -34.63 -24.81 -3.49
C ALA A 52 -34.61 -25.32 -4.95
N GLY A 53 -34.44 -26.63 -5.15
CA GLY A 53 -34.36 -27.25 -6.47
C GLY A 53 -32.98 -27.24 -7.15
N THR A 54 -32.00 -26.54 -6.59
CA THR A 54 -30.60 -26.59 -7.08
C THR A 54 -29.87 -27.85 -6.56
N GLU A 55 -28.75 -28.23 -7.17
CA GLU A 55 -27.91 -29.32 -6.65
C GLU A 55 -27.39 -29.04 -5.24
N LEU A 56 -27.05 -27.78 -4.94
CA LEU A 56 -26.67 -27.35 -3.60
C LEU A 56 -27.83 -27.49 -2.62
N GLY A 57 -29.05 -27.11 -3.02
CA GLY A 57 -30.25 -27.31 -2.22
C GLY A 57 -30.55 -28.78 -1.94
N ARG A 58 -30.40 -29.65 -2.95
CA ARG A 58 -30.54 -31.11 -2.79
C ARG A 58 -29.46 -31.72 -1.90
N ALA A 59 -28.23 -31.18 -1.95
CA ALA A 59 -27.11 -31.62 -1.11
C ALA A 59 -27.19 -31.12 0.34
N ILE A 60 -28.06 -30.14 0.63
CA ILE A 60 -28.35 -29.66 1.99
C ILE A 60 -29.64 -30.30 2.52
N ALA A 61 -30.61 -30.57 1.64
CA ALA A 61 -31.84 -31.29 1.95
C ALA A 61 -31.53 -32.74 2.39
N GLY A 62 -31.35 -32.95 3.68
CA GLY A 62 -31.06 -34.27 4.27
C GLY A 62 -29.86 -34.28 5.21
N ASP A 63 -29.05 -33.21 5.23
CA ASP A 63 -27.94 -33.09 6.17
C ASP A 63 -28.48 -32.79 7.58
N THR A 64 -28.04 -33.59 8.56
CA THR A 64 -28.40 -33.43 9.96
C THR A 64 -27.16 -33.26 10.83
N ILE A 65 -27.21 -32.33 11.78
CA ILE A 65 -26.17 -32.19 12.81
C ILE A 65 -26.55 -33.08 13.98
N THR A 66 -25.71 -34.07 14.32
CA THR A 66 -25.95 -34.98 15.43
C THR A 66 -25.08 -34.63 16.65
N LEU A 67 -25.71 -34.36 17.79
CA LEU A 67 -25.06 -34.13 19.07
C LEU A 67 -25.37 -35.29 20.02
N LEU A 68 -24.34 -35.82 20.67
CA LEU A 68 -24.51 -36.76 21.78
C LEU A 68 -24.46 -36.00 23.10
N TRP A 69 -25.55 -36.04 23.86
CA TRP A 69 -25.65 -35.40 25.16
C TRP A 69 -25.78 -36.46 26.26
N THR A 70 -24.81 -36.53 27.17
CA THR A 70 -24.83 -37.48 28.28
C THR A 70 -25.22 -36.79 29.59
N LYS A 71 -26.08 -37.45 30.38
CA LYS A 71 -26.46 -37.03 31.73
C LYS A 71 -26.01 -38.08 32.74
N ALA A 72 -25.20 -37.67 33.71
CA ALA A 72 -24.80 -38.52 34.82
C ALA A 72 -26.02 -38.93 35.68
N LYS A 73 -26.14 -40.20 36.08
CA LYS A 73 -27.27 -40.73 36.88
C LYS A 73 -27.40 -40.16 38.31
N LYS A 74 -26.53 -39.22 38.74
CA LYS A 74 -26.67 -38.55 40.03
C LYS A 74 -27.94 -37.67 40.03
N LYS A 75 -28.81 -37.85 41.03
CA LYS A 75 -30.03 -37.06 41.23
C LYS A 75 -29.65 -35.56 41.24
N GLY A 76 -30.14 -34.79 40.27
CA GLY A 76 -29.83 -33.36 40.12
C GLY A 76 -28.61 -33.01 39.26
N ALA A 77 -27.88 -34.00 38.69
CA ALA A 77 -26.80 -33.72 37.77
C ALA A 77 -27.33 -33.04 36.49
N ARG A 78 -26.69 -31.93 36.11
CA ARG A 78 -26.99 -31.15 34.91
C ARG A 78 -25.97 -31.52 33.84
N GLY A 79 -26.43 -31.90 32.64
CA GLY A 79 -25.52 -32.03 31.50
C GLY A 79 -25.13 -30.64 31.02
N ARG A 80 -23.84 -30.38 30.76
CA ARG A 80 -23.38 -29.09 30.23
C ARG A 80 -23.30 -29.17 28.71
N LEU A 81 -23.58 -28.07 28.01
CA LEU A 81 -23.43 -27.99 26.55
C LEU A 81 -21.98 -28.28 26.11
N ALA A 82 -21.00 -27.93 26.95
CA ALA A 82 -19.59 -28.24 26.73
C ALA A 82 -19.29 -29.75 26.71
N ASP A 83 -20.18 -30.58 27.25
CA ASP A 83 -20.05 -32.05 27.26
C ASP A 83 -20.68 -32.69 26.00
N ALA A 84 -21.34 -31.90 25.15
CA ALA A 84 -21.91 -32.38 23.89
C ALA A 84 -20.79 -32.59 22.86
N THR A 85 -20.56 -33.84 22.48
CA THR A 85 -19.59 -34.18 21.44
C THR A 85 -20.30 -34.31 20.09
N VAL A 86 -19.87 -33.53 19.10
CA VAL A 86 -20.37 -33.62 17.73
C VAL A 86 -19.83 -34.91 17.12
N TRP A 87 -20.71 -35.88 16.86
CA TRP A 87 -20.30 -37.23 16.51
C TRP A 87 -20.08 -37.45 15.02
N THR A 88 -20.67 -36.61 14.16
CA THR A 88 -20.54 -36.73 12.71
C THR A 88 -20.21 -35.38 12.08
N VAL A 89 -18.91 -35.05 12.06
CA VAL A 89 -18.34 -34.16 11.03
C VAL A 89 -17.17 -34.90 10.40
N ALA A 90 -17.46 -36.04 9.79
CA ALA A 90 -16.50 -36.72 8.94
C ALA A 90 -16.38 -35.94 7.63
N GLY A 91 -15.42 -35.03 7.60
CA GLY A 91 -14.76 -34.50 6.41
C GLY A 91 -15.64 -33.92 5.31
N HIS A 92 -15.92 -32.61 5.33
CA HIS A 92 -16.17 -31.89 4.08
C HIS A 92 -15.91 -30.39 4.16
N ARG A 93 -15.40 -29.84 3.04
CA ARG A 93 -15.18 -28.42 2.67
C ARG A 93 -16.34 -27.46 3.03
N LYS A 94 -17.51 -28.02 3.35
CA LYS A 94 -18.78 -27.36 3.67
C LYS A 94 -18.81 -26.63 5.04
N ALA A 95 -17.94 -26.93 6.02
CA ALA A 95 -17.88 -26.12 7.25
C ALA A 95 -17.37 -24.68 6.98
N ARG A 96 -16.53 -24.53 5.95
CA ARG A 96 -16.09 -23.23 5.43
C ARG A 96 -17.23 -22.54 4.67
N THR A 97 -18.04 -23.30 3.93
CA THR A 97 -19.27 -22.83 3.28
C THR A 97 -20.34 -22.43 4.30
N LEU A 98 -20.51 -23.14 5.41
CA LEU A 98 -21.47 -22.81 6.47
C LEU A 98 -21.06 -21.53 7.21
N ARG A 99 -19.78 -21.34 7.54
CA ARG A 99 -19.29 -20.05 8.06
C ARG A 99 -19.45 -18.91 7.04
N ALA A 100 -19.21 -19.19 5.75
CA ALA A 100 -19.43 -18.23 4.67
C ALA A 100 -20.92 -17.92 4.44
N VAL A 101 -21.82 -18.90 4.65
CA VAL A 101 -23.28 -18.73 4.55
C VAL A 101 -23.82 -18.02 5.77
N THR A 102 -23.36 -18.33 6.99
CA THR A 102 -23.72 -17.57 8.20
C THR A 102 -23.24 -16.12 8.10
N ALA A 103 -22.00 -15.90 7.66
CA ALA A 103 -21.49 -14.56 7.38
C ALA A 103 -22.27 -13.88 6.24
N ALA A 104 -22.61 -14.57 5.16
CA ALA A 104 -23.40 -14.02 4.07
C ALA A 104 -24.86 -13.75 4.46
N VAL A 105 -25.47 -14.53 5.36
CA VAL A 105 -26.82 -14.32 5.90
C VAL A 105 -26.83 -13.13 6.86
N ASP A 106 -25.81 -12.99 7.71
CA ASP A 106 -25.60 -11.79 8.54
C ASP A 106 -25.34 -10.53 7.70
N THR A 107 -24.70 -10.71 6.54
CA THR A 107 -24.43 -9.62 5.58
C THR A 107 -25.67 -9.30 4.71
N LEU A 108 -26.45 -10.29 4.30
CA LEU A 108 -27.70 -10.15 3.51
C LEU A 108 -28.84 -9.55 4.35
N GLY A 109 -28.91 -9.85 5.65
CA GLY A 109 -29.80 -9.17 6.59
C GLY A 109 -29.50 -7.68 6.75
N ARG A 110 -28.30 -7.23 6.35
CA ARG A 110 -27.89 -5.81 6.37
C ARG A 110 -27.80 -5.16 4.99
N SER A 111 -27.83 -5.93 3.88
CA SER A 111 -27.60 -5.42 2.52
C SER A 111 -28.83 -5.38 1.60
N SER A 112 -29.98 -5.91 2.01
CA SER A 112 -31.22 -5.85 1.21
C SER A 112 -31.75 -4.43 0.97
N ASN A 113 -31.46 -3.48 1.86
CA ASN A 113 -31.81 -2.06 1.69
C ASN A 113 -30.82 -1.27 0.82
N LYS A 114 -29.64 -1.84 0.51
CA LYS A 114 -28.59 -1.17 -0.28
C LYS A 114 -28.50 -1.70 -1.71
N TYR A 115 -28.82 -2.98 -1.95
CA TYR A 115 -28.83 -3.57 -3.29
C TYR A 115 -29.98 -3.12 -4.19
N ALA A 116 -30.99 -2.43 -3.64
CA ALA A 116 -32.04 -1.78 -4.42
C ALA A 116 -31.62 -0.44 -5.06
N ARG A 117 -30.38 0.03 -4.84
CA ARG A 117 -29.91 1.35 -5.30
C ARG A 117 -28.84 1.36 -6.41
N ASP A 118 -28.09 0.29 -6.64
CA ASP A 118 -26.88 0.36 -7.50
C ASP A 118 -26.88 -0.63 -8.68
N ALA A 119 -27.87 -0.54 -9.58
CA ALA A 119 -27.86 -1.26 -10.86
C ALA A 119 -27.58 -0.29 -12.03
N ALA A 120 -26.31 -0.18 -12.45
CA ALA A 120 -25.89 0.48 -13.68
C ALA A 120 -25.28 -0.54 -14.67
N PRO A 121 -25.58 -0.47 -15.98
CA PRO A 121 -25.05 -1.38 -17.00
C PRO A 121 -23.69 -0.93 -17.58
N PHE A 122 -22.95 -1.90 -18.15
CA PHE A 122 -21.57 -1.79 -18.65
C PHE A 122 -21.45 -1.20 -20.08
N PRO A 123 -20.24 -0.76 -20.48
CA PRO A 123 -19.97 0.03 -21.69
C PRO A 123 -19.52 -0.83 -22.87
N GLU A 124 -20.44 -1.54 -23.50
CA GLU A 124 -20.25 -2.14 -24.83
C GLU A 124 -21.58 -1.96 -25.56
N ASP A 125 -21.55 -1.46 -26.80
CA ASP A 125 -22.67 -1.20 -27.73
C ASP A 125 -23.01 0.30 -27.95
N VAL A 126 -22.05 1.00 -28.58
CA VAL A 126 -22.30 2.25 -29.30
C VAL A 126 -22.07 2.00 -30.80
N VAL A 127 -23.09 2.28 -31.63
CA VAL A 127 -22.91 2.55 -33.05
C VAL A 127 -23.62 3.86 -33.40
N ASP A 128 -22.90 4.72 -34.12
CA ASP A 128 -23.27 6.05 -34.56
C ASP A 128 -24.14 6.05 -35.83
N ALA A 129 -25.23 6.82 -35.81
CA ALA A 129 -25.72 7.56 -36.97
C ALA A 129 -26.75 8.63 -36.53
N PRO A 130 -26.84 9.80 -37.19
CA PRO A 130 -27.35 10.99 -36.52
C PRO A 130 -28.70 11.51 -37.07
N HIS A 131 -29.49 12.09 -36.16
CA HIS A 131 -30.54 13.11 -36.41
C HIS A 131 -31.89 12.73 -37.06
N ALA A 132 -32.78 12.07 -36.30
CA ALA A 132 -34.25 12.33 -36.22
C ALA A 132 -34.96 11.17 -35.47
N VAL A 133 -36.05 11.47 -34.74
CA VAL A 133 -36.92 10.43 -34.18
C VAL A 133 -38.13 10.26 -35.11
N PHE A 134 -38.24 9.07 -35.69
CA PHE A 134 -39.39 8.64 -36.47
C PHE A 134 -40.19 7.60 -35.67
N VAL A 135 -41.51 7.75 -35.66
CA VAL A 135 -42.44 6.73 -35.15
C VAL A 135 -43.37 6.35 -36.30
N ASP A 136 -43.44 5.06 -36.62
CA ASP A 136 -44.26 4.51 -37.71
C ASP A 136 -44.07 5.21 -39.06
N GLY A 137 -42.83 5.61 -39.39
CA GLY A 137 -42.47 6.23 -40.68
C GLY A 137 -42.69 7.75 -40.76
N HIS A 138 -43.22 8.39 -39.71
CA HIS A 138 -43.43 9.84 -39.66
C HIS A 138 -42.48 10.52 -38.65
N GLN A 139 -41.94 11.67 -39.03
CA GLN A 139 -41.04 12.46 -38.18
C GLN A 139 -41.85 13.18 -37.10
N VAL A 140 -41.56 12.91 -35.82
CA VAL A 140 -42.39 13.41 -34.71
C VAL A 140 -41.76 14.62 -34.02
N HIS A 141 -40.43 14.77 -34.04
CA HIS A 141 -39.74 15.94 -33.48
C HIS A 141 -38.39 16.22 -34.15
N ALA A 142 -38.01 17.50 -34.19
CA ALA A 142 -36.68 17.99 -34.58
C ALA A 142 -35.99 18.71 -33.41
N GLY A 143 -34.66 18.59 -33.33
CA GLY A 143 -33.83 19.42 -32.44
C GLY A 143 -33.49 18.85 -31.05
N ILE A 144 -33.70 17.56 -30.79
CA ILE A 144 -33.25 16.95 -29.53
C ILE A 144 -31.77 16.57 -29.64
N PRO A 145 -30.88 17.06 -28.76
CA PRO A 145 -29.47 16.65 -28.74
C PRO A 145 -29.35 15.13 -28.56
N ALA A 146 -28.49 14.49 -29.35
CA ALA A 146 -28.39 13.03 -29.43
C ALA A 146 -28.16 12.34 -28.07
N ALA A 147 -27.51 13.03 -27.13
CA ALA A 147 -27.27 12.56 -25.76
C ALA A 147 -28.56 12.27 -24.97
N HIS A 148 -29.70 12.88 -25.32
CA HIS A 148 -30.94 12.80 -24.53
C HIS A 148 -31.98 11.82 -25.09
N VAL A 149 -31.77 11.22 -26.28
CA VAL A 149 -32.78 10.40 -26.98
C VAL A 149 -32.62 8.89 -26.75
N ARG A 150 -31.44 8.43 -26.33
CA ARG A 150 -31.09 6.99 -26.28
C ARG A 150 -31.97 6.13 -25.35
N THR A 151 -32.75 6.72 -24.44
CA THR A 151 -33.52 5.97 -23.43
C THR A 151 -34.98 5.71 -23.79
N ILE A 152 -35.56 6.39 -24.80
CA ILE A 152 -37.04 6.49 -24.92
C ILE A 152 -37.63 5.62 -26.04
N VAL A 153 -36.95 5.41 -27.17
CA VAL A 153 -37.63 4.98 -28.41
C VAL A 153 -37.70 3.45 -28.64
N LYS A 154 -37.01 2.60 -27.85
CA LYS A 154 -37.01 1.13 -28.09
C LYS A 154 -37.49 0.25 -26.93
N ASN A 155 -37.87 0.82 -25.80
CA ASN A 155 -38.39 0.02 -24.70
C ASN A 155 -39.91 -0.17 -24.84
N ARG A 156 -40.36 -1.42 -25.08
CA ARG A 156 -41.80 -1.78 -25.18
C ARG A 156 -42.63 -1.30 -23.97
N ARG A 157 -42.00 -1.09 -22.82
CA ARG A 157 -42.64 -0.56 -21.59
C ARG A 157 -43.20 0.85 -21.73
N PHE A 158 -42.71 1.65 -22.66
CA PHE A 158 -43.10 3.05 -22.82
C PHE A 158 -44.06 3.29 -23.99
N ARG A 159 -44.55 2.21 -24.61
CA ARG A 159 -45.47 2.30 -25.75
C ARG A 159 -46.84 2.80 -25.25
N GLY A 160 -47.26 3.96 -25.73
CA GLY A 160 -48.53 4.61 -25.36
C GLY A 160 -48.43 5.66 -24.27
N TRP A 161 -47.23 5.95 -23.74
CA TRP A 161 -47.04 6.97 -22.71
C TRP A 161 -46.87 8.35 -23.35
N THR A 162 -47.49 9.38 -22.75
CA THR A 162 -47.32 10.78 -23.17
C THR A 162 -46.08 11.38 -22.53
N PHE A 163 -45.26 12.02 -23.35
CA PHE A 163 -44.04 12.71 -22.94
C PHE A 163 -44.22 14.21 -23.15
N HIS A 164 -43.78 15.00 -22.18
CA HIS A 164 -43.57 16.43 -22.37
C HIS A 164 -42.31 16.86 -21.64
N GLN A 165 -41.77 18.00 -22.05
CA GLN A 165 -40.65 18.62 -21.36
C GLN A 165 -41.19 19.71 -20.45
N ASP A 166 -40.80 19.71 -19.18
CA ASP A 166 -41.21 20.76 -18.25
C ASP A 166 -40.38 22.04 -18.43
N ALA A 167 -40.73 23.09 -17.69
CA ALA A 167 -40.07 24.40 -17.77
C ALA A 167 -38.56 24.36 -17.45
N ASP A 168 -38.09 23.36 -16.69
CA ASP A 168 -36.68 23.19 -16.33
C ASP A 168 -35.92 22.30 -17.33
N LYS A 169 -36.52 22.04 -18.50
CA LYS A 169 -36.01 21.14 -19.54
C LYS A 169 -35.89 19.68 -19.13
N ALA A 170 -36.49 19.27 -18.00
CA ALA A 170 -36.56 17.87 -17.60
C ALA A 170 -37.60 17.14 -18.46
N ILE A 171 -37.33 15.88 -18.82
CA ILE A 171 -38.32 15.06 -19.52
C ILE A 171 -39.24 14.45 -18.46
N VAL A 172 -40.53 14.73 -18.58
CA VAL A 172 -41.57 14.19 -17.70
C VAL A 172 -42.35 13.12 -18.46
N CYS A 173 -42.44 11.94 -17.87
CA CYS A 173 -43.23 10.84 -18.37
C CYS A 173 -44.17 10.35 -17.28
N GLU A 174 -45.47 10.57 -17.48
CA GLU A 174 -46.52 10.40 -16.47
C GLU A 174 -46.13 11.04 -15.12
N THR A 175 -45.84 10.22 -14.10
CA THR A 175 -45.54 10.65 -12.74
C THR A 175 -44.04 10.71 -12.41
N ARG A 176 -43.15 10.53 -13.41
CA ARG A 176 -41.69 10.50 -13.21
C ARG A 176 -41.00 11.62 -13.97
N ARG A 177 -40.06 12.28 -13.28
CA ARG A 177 -39.31 13.44 -13.77
C ARG A 177 -37.82 13.09 -13.87
N TYR A 178 -37.24 13.32 -15.05
CA TYR A 178 -35.84 13.01 -15.33
C TYR A 178 -35.05 14.30 -15.62
N VAL A 179 -34.13 14.65 -14.72
CA VAL A 179 -33.31 15.87 -14.82
C VAL A 179 -31.94 15.52 -15.44
N PRO A 180 -31.47 16.22 -16.49
CA PRO A 180 -30.18 15.93 -17.09
C PRO A 180 -29.03 16.27 -16.14
N VAL A 181 -28.05 15.37 -16.00
CA VAL A 181 -26.78 15.65 -15.31
C VAL A 181 -25.81 16.23 -16.33
N GLN A 182 -25.36 17.48 -16.14
CA GLN A 182 -24.37 18.11 -17.01
C GLN A 182 -22.98 17.45 -16.83
N PRO A 183 -22.30 17.03 -17.90
CA PRO A 183 -20.94 16.50 -17.81
C PRO A 183 -19.93 17.65 -17.79
N ALA A 184 -19.07 17.67 -16.78
CA ALA A 184 -17.87 18.49 -16.76
C ALA A 184 -16.71 17.72 -17.42
N ALA A 185 -15.98 18.41 -18.31
CA ALA A 185 -14.68 18.08 -18.90
C ALA A 185 -14.59 16.86 -19.84
N ALA A 186 -14.53 17.14 -21.15
CA ALA A 186 -14.07 16.22 -22.19
C ALA A 186 -13.33 17.02 -23.28
N GLU A 187 -12.00 17.10 -23.18
CA GLU A 187 -11.08 17.49 -24.24
C GLU A 187 -10.04 16.37 -24.37
N GLU A 188 -9.85 15.88 -25.61
CA GLU A 188 -8.74 15.09 -26.18
C GLU A 188 -9.19 13.81 -26.92
N ALA A 189 -9.08 13.85 -28.26
CA ALA A 189 -9.00 12.69 -29.14
C ALA A 189 -7.90 12.95 -30.21
N PRO A 190 -7.09 11.94 -30.60
CA PRO A 190 -5.85 12.13 -31.38
C PRO A 190 -6.02 12.13 -32.92
N ALA A 191 -5.02 12.69 -33.62
CA ALA A 191 -4.93 12.94 -35.08
C ALA A 191 -4.37 11.75 -35.91
N PRO A 192 -4.52 11.73 -37.27
CA PRO A 192 -4.16 10.58 -38.12
C PRO A 192 -2.64 10.37 -38.32
N VAL A 193 -2.23 9.09 -38.46
CA VAL A 193 -0.84 8.58 -38.52
C VAL A 193 -0.10 8.99 -39.81
N ALA A 194 1.17 9.39 -39.70
CA ALA A 194 2.05 9.84 -40.79
C ALA A 194 2.68 8.67 -41.60
N ASP A 195 3.04 8.92 -42.86
CA ASP A 195 3.65 7.93 -43.79
C ASP A 195 5.15 7.73 -43.50
N GLU A 196 5.55 6.51 -43.09
CA GLU A 196 6.87 6.20 -42.48
C GLU A 196 8.01 5.86 -43.47
N ARG A 197 7.81 5.99 -44.79
CA ARG A 197 8.80 5.53 -45.78
C ARG A 197 10.01 6.49 -45.90
N GLN A 198 11.23 5.96 -46.00
CA GLN A 198 12.50 6.74 -46.07
C GLN A 198 13.33 6.48 -47.35
N HIS A 199 14.16 7.46 -47.74
CA HIS A 199 15.12 7.42 -48.85
C HIS A 199 16.51 7.81 -48.36
N VAL A 200 17.55 7.41 -49.11
CA VAL A 200 18.94 7.80 -48.87
C VAL A 200 19.34 8.83 -49.94
N ARG A 201 19.91 9.95 -49.50
CA ARG A 201 20.53 11.00 -50.30
C ARG A 201 22.05 10.95 -50.13
N ILE A 202 22.78 10.85 -51.23
CA ILE A 202 24.25 10.92 -51.28
C ILE A 202 24.63 12.12 -52.14
N THR A 203 25.31 13.10 -51.56
CA THR A 203 25.73 14.31 -52.28
C THR A 203 27.24 14.29 -52.51
N ASN A 204 27.69 14.46 -53.76
CA ASN A 204 29.12 14.51 -54.15
C ASN A 204 29.93 13.28 -53.68
N ASP A 205 29.34 12.09 -53.75
CA ASP A 205 29.92 10.85 -53.22
C ASP A 205 30.27 10.92 -51.72
N GLY A 206 29.65 11.86 -50.99
CA GLY A 206 29.79 12.07 -49.55
C GLY A 206 28.99 11.06 -48.71
N PRO A 207 28.83 11.32 -47.40
CA PRO A 207 28.09 10.42 -46.51
C PRO A 207 26.62 10.30 -46.94
N ALA A 208 26.06 9.11 -46.70
CA ALA A 208 24.65 8.82 -46.93
C ALA A 208 23.78 9.51 -45.87
N GLU A 209 22.80 10.28 -46.31
CA GLU A 209 21.83 10.98 -45.47
C GLU A 209 20.45 10.35 -45.65
N VAL A 210 19.79 9.95 -44.57
CA VAL A 210 18.44 9.37 -44.63
C VAL A 210 17.41 10.49 -44.54
N ILE A 211 16.59 10.65 -45.58
CA ILE A 211 15.55 11.69 -45.68
C ILE A 211 14.15 11.06 -45.85
N PRO A 212 13.08 11.74 -45.41
CA PRO A 212 11.71 11.29 -45.68
C PRO A 212 11.44 11.13 -47.18
N THR A 213 10.60 10.15 -47.55
CA THR A 213 10.23 9.94 -48.97
C THR A 213 9.65 11.19 -49.61
N ARG A 214 8.92 12.01 -48.84
CA ARG A 214 8.38 13.27 -49.32
C ARG A 214 9.50 14.22 -49.78
N GLU A 215 10.53 14.41 -48.98
CA GLU A 215 11.65 15.30 -49.32
C GLU A 215 12.42 14.78 -50.54
N ALA A 216 12.64 13.47 -50.63
CA ALA A 216 13.28 12.86 -51.80
C ALA A 216 12.46 13.08 -53.08
N LEU A 217 11.13 12.93 -52.99
CA LEU A 217 10.23 13.18 -54.13
C LEU A 217 10.13 14.66 -54.47
N ASP A 218 10.14 15.55 -53.48
CA ASP A 218 10.17 17.00 -53.69
C ASP A 218 11.46 17.42 -54.40
N GLU A 219 12.61 16.87 -54.03
CA GLU A 219 13.89 17.11 -54.70
C GLU A 219 13.91 16.56 -56.15
N ILE A 220 13.38 15.36 -56.37
CA ILE A 220 13.20 14.79 -57.72
C ILE A 220 12.26 15.65 -58.57
N ASN A 221 11.13 16.07 -57.99
CA ASN A 221 10.12 16.88 -58.69
C ASN A 221 10.64 18.28 -59.01
N ALA A 222 11.36 18.92 -58.09
CA ALA A 222 12.01 20.20 -58.32
C ALA A 222 13.01 20.10 -59.49
N ALA A 223 13.89 19.08 -59.48
CA ALA A 223 14.84 18.83 -60.56
C ALA A 223 14.16 18.54 -61.92
N MET A 224 12.98 17.93 -61.94
CA MET A 224 12.24 17.57 -63.16
C MET A 224 11.34 18.68 -63.70
N MET A 225 10.63 19.39 -62.82
CA MET A 225 9.44 20.17 -63.14
C MET A 225 9.57 21.64 -62.80
N GLU A 226 10.34 22.00 -61.76
CA GLU A 226 10.47 23.39 -61.35
C GLU A 226 11.40 24.15 -62.31
N PRO A 227 10.93 25.20 -63.01
CA PRO A 227 11.71 25.83 -64.10
C PRO A 227 13.07 26.35 -63.65
N GLU A 228 13.18 26.86 -62.42
CA GLU A 228 14.41 27.43 -61.87
C GLU A 228 15.44 26.34 -61.57
N VAL A 229 15.03 25.27 -60.87
CA VAL A 229 15.90 24.15 -60.51
C VAL A 229 16.27 23.33 -61.74
N LYS A 230 15.32 23.04 -62.63
CA LYS A 230 15.57 22.28 -63.87
C LYS A 230 16.64 22.90 -64.76
N ARG A 231 16.73 24.24 -64.80
CA ARG A 231 17.80 24.95 -65.55
C ARG A 231 19.19 24.71 -64.99
N THR A 232 19.28 24.38 -63.70
CA THR A 232 20.55 24.03 -63.02
C THR A 232 20.93 22.57 -63.21
N VAL A 233 20.02 21.70 -63.67
CA VAL A 233 20.32 20.28 -63.91
C VAL A 233 21.08 20.10 -65.23
N LYS A 234 22.21 19.39 -65.20
CA LYS A 234 23.02 19.03 -66.37
C LYS A 234 22.58 17.71 -66.98
N ARG A 235 22.38 16.68 -66.14
CA ARG A 235 21.85 15.36 -66.53
C ARG A 235 21.09 14.76 -65.35
N MET A 236 20.03 14.02 -65.63
CA MET A 236 19.25 13.32 -64.62
C MET A 236 18.81 11.96 -65.17
N SER A 237 18.85 10.93 -64.33
CA SER A 237 18.20 9.65 -64.57
C SER A 237 17.36 9.29 -63.35
N ALA A 238 16.05 9.08 -63.55
CA ALA A 238 15.14 8.65 -62.49
C ALA A 238 14.39 7.39 -62.93
N SER A 239 14.35 6.38 -62.06
CA SER A 239 13.67 5.10 -62.29
C SER A 239 13.33 4.44 -60.96
N LYS A 240 12.09 3.92 -60.81
CA LYS A 240 11.67 3.06 -59.67
C LYS A 240 12.12 3.59 -58.29
N SER A 241 11.85 4.87 -58.01
CA SER A 241 12.21 5.57 -56.75
C SER A 241 13.71 5.79 -56.51
N THR A 242 14.55 5.56 -57.53
CA THR A 242 15.96 5.99 -57.56
C THR A 242 16.13 7.17 -58.50
N ALA A 243 16.99 8.12 -58.15
CA ALA A 243 17.36 9.23 -59.01
C ALA A 243 18.85 9.54 -58.88
N HIS A 244 19.51 9.79 -60.01
CA HIS A 244 20.84 10.36 -60.06
C HIS A 244 20.76 11.69 -60.78
N ILE A 245 21.02 12.77 -60.07
CA ILE A 245 20.90 14.16 -60.51
C ILE A 245 22.31 14.76 -60.52
N VAL A 246 22.74 15.27 -61.66
CA VAL A 246 24.00 16.01 -61.78
C VAL A 246 23.66 17.43 -62.17
N TYR A 247 23.99 18.37 -61.30
CA TYR A 247 23.80 19.80 -61.50
C TYR A 247 24.96 20.42 -62.29
N ARG A 248 24.73 21.59 -62.88
CA ARG A 248 25.69 22.31 -63.72
C ARG A 248 26.85 22.92 -62.93
N ASP A 249 26.66 23.14 -61.63
CA ASP A 249 27.67 23.58 -60.67
C ASP A 249 28.64 22.46 -60.24
N GLY A 250 28.44 21.23 -60.74
CA GLY A 250 29.25 20.07 -60.40
C GLY A 250 28.68 19.23 -59.25
N ARG A 251 27.61 19.68 -58.58
CA ARG A 251 26.96 18.92 -57.51
C ARG A 251 26.31 17.65 -58.08
N THR A 252 26.59 16.50 -57.49
CA THR A 252 25.89 15.23 -57.78
C THR A 252 25.03 14.84 -56.59
N VAL A 253 23.80 14.39 -56.86
CA VAL A 253 22.87 13.87 -55.86
C VAL A 253 22.37 12.51 -56.31
N TYR A 254 22.56 11.50 -55.48
CA TYR A 254 22.02 10.15 -55.68
C TYR A 254 20.98 9.85 -54.62
N LEU A 255 19.75 9.60 -55.07
CA LEU A 255 18.59 9.26 -54.27
C LEU A 255 18.21 7.82 -54.54
N ARG A 256 17.92 7.05 -53.49
CA ARG A 256 17.34 5.70 -53.61
C ARG A 256 16.50 5.36 -52.39
N PRO A 257 15.60 4.37 -52.45
CA PRO A 257 14.93 3.88 -51.25
C PRO A 257 15.97 3.43 -50.24
N ALA A 258 15.75 3.75 -48.97
CA ALA A 258 16.62 3.30 -47.91
C ALA A 258 16.53 1.77 -47.79
N THR A 259 17.69 1.10 -47.75
CA THR A 259 17.74 -0.32 -47.41
C THR A 259 17.94 -0.47 -45.91
N PRO A 260 17.64 -1.65 -45.32
CA PRO A 260 17.87 -1.89 -43.90
C PRO A 260 19.30 -1.66 -43.41
N GLY A 261 20.29 -1.59 -44.32
CA GLY A 261 21.69 -1.28 -43.97
C GLY A 261 22.06 0.20 -44.03
N ASP A 262 21.22 1.07 -44.60
CA ASP A 262 21.50 2.51 -44.72
C ASP A 262 20.88 3.32 -43.59
N VAL A 263 19.74 2.84 -43.13
CA VAL A 263 19.21 3.23 -41.84
C VAL A 263 20.02 2.40 -40.87
N PHE A 264 21.10 2.94 -40.30
CA PHE A 264 21.45 2.48 -38.97
C PHE A 264 20.18 2.72 -38.19
N PRO A 265 19.45 1.68 -37.73
CA PRO A 265 18.30 1.94 -36.90
C PRO A 265 18.85 2.82 -35.79
N THR A 266 18.39 4.07 -35.70
CA THR A 266 18.47 4.76 -34.42
C THR A 266 17.78 3.78 -33.51
N PRO A 267 18.51 3.11 -32.61
CA PRO A 267 17.89 2.11 -31.77
C PRO A 267 16.71 2.83 -31.13
N ALA A 268 15.49 2.30 -31.32
CA ALA A 268 14.30 2.92 -30.75
C ALA A 268 14.46 3.11 -29.23
N GLU A 269 15.39 2.34 -28.66
CA GLU A 269 15.85 2.36 -27.29
C GLU A 269 17.38 2.22 -27.29
N ARG A 270 18.07 3.08 -26.52
CA ARG A 270 19.52 3.04 -26.36
C ARG A 270 19.98 1.62 -25.96
N PRO A 271 21.02 1.04 -26.60
CA PRO A 271 21.60 -0.22 -26.14
C PRO A 271 22.08 -0.10 -24.70
N THR A 272 21.80 -1.11 -23.89
CA THR A 272 22.26 -1.20 -22.51
C THR A 272 23.79 -1.26 -22.47
N ASP A 273 24.38 -0.86 -21.34
CA ASP A 273 25.84 -0.97 -21.15
C ASP A 273 26.33 -2.42 -21.33
N ALA A 274 25.50 -3.42 -20.97
CA ALA A 274 25.78 -4.83 -21.18
C ALA A 274 25.80 -5.22 -22.67
N GLU A 275 24.88 -4.68 -23.48
CA GLU A 275 24.87 -4.93 -24.94
C GLU A 275 26.03 -4.23 -25.65
N LEU A 276 26.38 -3.01 -25.25
CA LEU A 276 27.54 -2.28 -25.78
C LEU A 276 28.85 -2.99 -25.46
N THR A 277 28.96 -3.55 -24.26
CA THR A 277 30.16 -4.26 -23.79
C THR A 277 30.22 -5.70 -24.32
N GLY A 278 29.07 -6.36 -24.49
CA GLY A 278 29.01 -7.80 -24.75
C GLY A 278 29.54 -8.64 -23.58
N ASP A 279 29.81 -9.92 -23.86
CA ASP A 279 30.32 -10.87 -22.86
C ASP A 279 31.82 -10.61 -22.58
N ILE A 280 32.10 -9.63 -21.73
CA ILE A 280 33.44 -9.45 -21.16
C ILE A 280 33.57 -10.27 -19.87
N ASP A 281 34.57 -11.15 -19.80
CA ASP A 281 34.83 -11.87 -18.56
C ASP A 281 35.42 -10.94 -17.48
N ALA A 282 35.26 -11.31 -16.22
CA ALA A 282 35.69 -10.49 -15.09
C ALA A 282 37.20 -10.20 -15.08
N GLY A 283 38.02 -11.11 -15.63
CA GLY A 283 39.46 -10.91 -15.73
C GLY A 283 39.80 -9.84 -16.77
N HIS A 284 39.17 -9.88 -17.94
CA HIS A 284 39.35 -8.87 -18.97
C HIS A 284 38.79 -7.51 -18.53
N ALA A 285 37.64 -7.47 -17.85
CA ALA A 285 37.10 -6.23 -17.30
C ALA A 285 38.05 -5.60 -16.27
N ALA A 286 38.65 -6.41 -15.38
CA ALA A 286 39.64 -5.93 -14.41
C ALA A 286 40.90 -5.37 -15.11
N TYR A 287 41.40 -6.06 -16.14
CA TYR A 287 42.53 -5.59 -16.93
C TYR A 287 42.27 -4.23 -17.59
N LEU A 288 41.07 -4.02 -18.15
CA LEU A 288 40.70 -2.74 -18.77
C LEU A 288 40.56 -1.62 -17.74
N ALA A 289 40.00 -1.89 -16.57
CA ALA A 289 39.92 -0.92 -15.49
C ALA A 289 41.32 -0.55 -14.94
N GLU A 290 42.24 -1.51 -14.85
CA GLU A 290 43.63 -1.25 -14.46
C GLU A 290 44.39 -0.43 -15.52
N THR A 291 44.15 -0.72 -16.80
CA THR A 291 44.84 -0.07 -17.93
C THR A 291 44.30 1.35 -18.19
N PHE A 292 43.01 1.57 -18.00
CA PHE A 292 42.33 2.84 -18.30
C PHE A 292 41.63 3.39 -17.07
N ALA A 293 42.22 4.42 -16.45
CA ALA A 293 41.64 5.10 -15.29
C ALA A 293 40.18 5.55 -15.53
N ALA A 294 39.87 6.00 -16.75
CA ALA A 294 38.51 6.39 -17.11
C ALA A 294 37.48 5.25 -16.99
N VAL A 295 37.89 3.99 -17.24
CA VAL A 295 37.03 2.81 -17.05
C VAL A 295 36.89 2.49 -15.56
N ALA A 296 37.96 2.57 -14.77
CA ALA A 296 37.90 2.37 -13.31
C ALA A 296 36.99 3.40 -12.61
N ASP A 297 37.05 4.67 -13.05
CA ASP A 297 36.23 5.76 -12.53
C ASP A 297 34.80 5.76 -13.10
N GLY A 298 34.49 4.84 -14.01
CA GLY A 298 33.18 4.73 -14.64
C GLY A 298 32.86 5.85 -15.64
N THR A 299 33.83 6.67 -16.04
CA THR A 299 33.67 7.75 -17.03
C THR A 299 33.80 7.29 -18.49
N ALA A 300 34.32 6.07 -18.71
CA ALA A 300 34.35 5.38 -19.98
C ALA A 300 33.80 3.94 -19.86
N LEU A 301 33.31 3.41 -20.97
CA LEU A 301 32.79 2.05 -21.10
C LEU A 301 33.60 1.30 -22.17
N PRO A 302 33.98 0.03 -21.95
CA PRO A 302 34.55 -0.80 -23.00
C PRO A 302 33.46 -1.21 -23.99
N VAL A 303 33.47 -0.64 -25.20
CA VAL A 303 32.45 -0.88 -26.22
C VAL A 303 33.01 -1.77 -27.32
N ARG A 304 32.27 -2.80 -27.74
CA ARG A 304 32.64 -3.64 -28.88
C ARG A 304 32.83 -2.83 -30.16
N ALA A 305 33.80 -3.20 -30.98
CA ALA A 305 34.13 -2.48 -32.20
C ALA A 305 32.95 -2.41 -33.18
N ASP A 306 32.06 -3.40 -33.23
CA ASP A 306 30.85 -3.33 -34.06
C ASP A 306 29.71 -2.49 -33.49
N MET A 307 29.82 -2.08 -32.23
CA MET A 307 28.88 -1.20 -31.55
C MET A 307 29.28 0.27 -31.62
N ILE A 308 30.49 0.59 -32.09
CA ILE A 308 30.91 1.99 -32.25
C ILE A 308 30.14 2.70 -33.38
N ARG A 309 29.95 4.01 -33.25
CA ARG A 309 29.25 4.85 -34.21
C ARG A 309 30.00 6.17 -34.44
N PRO A 310 29.78 6.85 -35.58
CA PRO A 310 30.20 8.24 -35.75
C PRO A 310 29.79 9.13 -34.57
N GLY A 311 30.66 10.05 -34.16
CA GLY A 311 30.46 10.95 -33.04
C GLY A 311 30.89 10.42 -31.67
N MET A 312 31.23 9.14 -31.55
CA MET A 312 31.77 8.59 -30.30
C MET A 312 33.24 9.00 -30.07
N ASP A 313 33.59 9.21 -28.82
CA ASP A 313 34.93 9.59 -28.38
C ASP A 313 35.65 8.38 -27.77
N VAL A 314 36.69 7.90 -28.46
CA VAL A 314 37.49 6.73 -28.08
C VAL A 314 38.82 7.17 -27.44
N ILE A 315 39.14 6.60 -26.28
CA ILE A 315 40.43 6.79 -25.60
C ILE A 315 41.47 5.85 -26.22
N HIS A 316 42.50 6.42 -26.85
CA HIS A 316 43.51 5.66 -27.56
C HIS A 316 44.54 5.04 -26.59
N ALA A 317 44.60 3.70 -26.53
CA ALA A 317 45.45 2.94 -25.60
C ALA A 317 46.91 3.39 -25.53
N HIS A 318 47.51 3.73 -26.69
CA HIS A 318 48.93 4.08 -26.76
C HIS A 318 49.25 5.54 -26.39
N MET A 319 48.28 6.44 -26.53
CA MET A 319 48.53 7.90 -26.39
C MET A 319 47.78 8.52 -25.22
N GLY A 320 46.79 7.82 -24.64
CA GLY A 320 45.91 8.36 -23.60
C GLY A 320 44.97 9.49 -24.09
N GLU A 321 45.04 9.83 -25.37
CA GLU A 321 44.24 10.90 -25.97
C GLU A 321 42.88 10.39 -26.43
N THR A 322 41.87 11.25 -26.32
CA THR A 322 40.52 10.99 -26.83
C THR A 322 40.40 11.43 -28.29
N ARG A 323 39.90 10.55 -29.15
CA ARG A 323 39.65 10.78 -30.58
C ARG A 323 38.19 10.54 -30.94
N THR A 324 37.62 11.44 -31.72
CA THR A 324 36.24 11.32 -32.20
C THR A 324 36.18 10.49 -33.48
N ILE A 325 35.25 9.55 -33.54
CA ILE A 325 34.98 8.73 -34.73
C ILE A 325 34.23 9.58 -35.75
N ASP A 326 34.78 9.71 -36.95
CA ASP A 326 34.17 10.42 -38.07
C ASP A 326 33.25 9.48 -38.89
N THR A 327 33.78 8.36 -39.38
CA THR A 327 32.99 7.34 -40.06
C THR A 327 33.31 5.96 -39.52
N VAL A 328 32.38 5.00 -39.67
CA VAL A 328 32.61 3.60 -39.36
C VAL A 328 32.31 2.80 -40.61
N THR A 329 33.32 2.13 -41.15
CA THR A 329 33.13 1.23 -42.29
C THR A 329 33.18 -0.21 -41.80
N ALA A 330 32.07 -0.93 -41.93
CA ALA A 330 32.01 -2.36 -41.69
C ALA A 330 32.28 -3.10 -43.00
N TYR A 331 33.24 -4.01 -43.00
CA TYR A 331 33.54 -4.84 -44.16
C TYR A 331 33.12 -6.27 -43.87
N VAL A 332 32.23 -6.77 -44.72
CA VAL A 332 31.97 -8.20 -44.82
C VAL A 332 33.15 -8.79 -45.60
N GLY A 333 34.23 -9.13 -44.90
CA GLY A 333 35.41 -9.73 -45.52
C GLY A 333 35.06 -11.01 -46.30
N ALA A 334 35.97 -11.43 -47.18
CA ALA A 334 36.01 -12.79 -47.75
C ALA A 334 35.79 -13.84 -46.63
N PRO A 335 35.24 -15.03 -46.93
CA PRO A 335 34.68 -15.92 -45.91
C PRO A 335 35.69 -16.19 -44.78
N GLY A 336 35.46 -15.58 -43.60
CA GLY A 336 36.24 -15.88 -42.41
C GLY A 336 36.37 -14.80 -41.32
N ALA A 337 36.28 -13.50 -41.63
CA ALA A 337 36.42 -12.49 -40.57
C ALA A 337 35.78 -11.14 -40.95
N PRO A 338 34.60 -10.78 -40.41
CA PRO A 338 34.14 -9.40 -40.43
C PRO A 338 35.15 -8.50 -39.70
N TRP A 339 35.32 -7.25 -40.15
CA TRP A 339 36.13 -6.26 -39.44
C TRP A 339 35.49 -4.88 -39.55
N VAL A 340 35.75 -4.07 -38.53
CA VAL A 340 35.26 -2.71 -38.39
C VAL A 340 36.43 -1.75 -38.49
N ARG A 341 36.28 -0.70 -39.28
CA ARG A 341 37.31 0.33 -39.45
C ARG A 341 36.73 1.71 -39.17
N PRO A 342 37.00 2.30 -37.99
CA PRO A 342 36.69 3.70 -37.74
C PRO A 342 37.68 4.61 -38.50
N SER A 343 37.19 5.70 -39.10
CA SER A 343 37.99 6.87 -39.42
C SER A 343 37.89 7.87 -38.28
N TRP A 344 38.95 8.66 -38.08
CA TRP A 344 39.03 9.63 -37.01
C TRP A 344 38.84 11.04 -37.58
N THR A 345 38.20 11.94 -36.83
CA THR A 345 38.16 13.36 -37.20
C THR A 345 39.57 13.94 -37.05
N PHE A 346 40.17 14.42 -38.15
CA PHE A 346 41.52 14.99 -38.12
C PHE A 346 41.54 16.31 -37.36
N ARG A 347 42.45 16.46 -36.40
CA ARG A 347 42.74 17.76 -35.77
C ARG A 347 43.85 18.51 -36.51
N SER A 348 44.76 17.77 -37.15
CA SER A 348 45.81 18.32 -38.00
C SER A 348 46.13 17.40 -39.19
N HIS A 349 46.70 17.97 -40.26
CA HIS A 349 47.11 17.21 -41.45
C HIS A 349 48.19 16.15 -41.16
N ASP A 350 48.96 16.32 -40.09
CA ASP A 350 50.03 15.40 -39.69
C ASP A 350 49.48 14.12 -39.01
N GLU A 351 48.21 14.09 -38.65
CA GLU A 351 47.52 12.94 -38.01
C GLU A 351 47.00 11.91 -39.02
N SER A 352 47.61 11.80 -40.21
CA SER A 352 47.26 10.84 -41.26
C SER A 352 47.57 9.38 -40.85
N THR A 353 46.95 8.87 -39.80
CA THR A 353 46.88 7.46 -39.49
C THR A 353 45.59 6.92 -40.09
N ALA A 354 45.73 6.24 -41.23
CA ALA A 354 44.73 5.33 -41.75
C ALA A 354 44.17 4.48 -40.60
N GLY A 355 42.86 4.54 -40.35
CA GLY A 355 42.23 3.89 -39.20
C GLY A 355 42.58 2.40 -39.14
N SER A 356 42.93 1.92 -37.95
CA SER A 356 43.17 0.51 -37.66
C SER A 356 41.90 -0.29 -37.91
N THR A 357 42.05 -1.54 -38.34
CA THR A 357 40.94 -2.49 -38.49
C THR A 357 40.82 -3.33 -37.22
N TYR A 358 39.61 -3.43 -36.68
CA TYR A 358 39.31 -4.14 -35.45
C TYR A 358 38.37 -5.32 -35.74
N PRO A 359 38.61 -6.49 -35.12
CA PRO A 359 37.59 -7.54 -35.03
C PRO A 359 36.34 -7.00 -34.30
N PRO A 360 35.11 -7.39 -34.69
CA PRO A 360 33.87 -6.91 -34.07
C PRO A 360 33.83 -7.03 -32.55
N GLU A 361 34.39 -8.10 -32.01
CA GLU A 361 34.42 -8.43 -30.59
C GLU A 361 35.46 -7.66 -29.79
N MET A 362 36.37 -6.91 -30.44
CA MET A 362 37.40 -6.15 -29.75
C MET A 362 36.82 -4.90 -29.08
N HIS A 363 37.21 -4.63 -27.83
CA HIS A 363 36.73 -3.46 -27.09
C HIS A 363 37.55 -2.20 -27.35
N LEU A 364 36.85 -1.10 -27.59
CA LEU A 364 37.37 0.27 -27.67
C LEU A 364 36.82 1.06 -26.47
N MET A 365 37.66 1.84 -25.81
CA MET A 365 37.27 2.54 -24.58
C MET A 365 36.56 3.84 -24.97
N VAL A 366 35.22 3.87 -24.87
CA VAL A 366 34.39 5.00 -25.31
C VAL A 366 33.94 5.81 -24.10
N THR A 367 34.04 7.14 -24.16
CA THR A 367 33.58 8.00 -23.06
C THR A 367 32.06 7.94 -22.89
N ARG A 368 31.57 7.93 -21.65
CA ARG A 368 30.11 7.93 -21.37
C ARG A 368 29.42 9.16 -21.94
N ALA A 369 30.06 10.33 -21.88
CA ALA A 369 29.53 11.56 -22.44
C ALA A 369 29.24 11.45 -23.95
N SER A 370 30.12 10.79 -24.71
CA SER A 370 29.89 10.57 -26.14
C SER A 370 28.84 9.48 -26.41
N LEU A 371 28.74 8.47 -25.56
CA LEU A 371 27.63 7.50 -25.61
C LEU A 371 26.28 8.19 -25.37
N ASP A 372 26.21 9.09 -24.41
CA ASP A 372 25.02 9.89 -24.12
C ASP A 372 24.67 10.83 -25.28
N ALA A 373 25.68 11.41 -25.94
CA ALA A 373 25.48 12.27 -27.09
C ALA A 373 24.98 11.51 -28.33
N VAL A 374 25.47 10.28 -28.55
CA VAL A 374 25.15 9.46 -29.73
C VAL A 374 23.86 8.67 -29.55
N PHE A 375 23.61 8.11 -28.37
CA PHE A 375 22.45 7.24 -28.10
C PHE A 375 21.38 7.88 -27.20
N GLY A 376 21.61 9.09 -26.67
CA GLY A 376 20.81 9.65 -25.58
C GLY A 376 21.30 9.17 -24.20
N PRO A 377 20.87 9.80 -23.10
CA PRO A 377 21.29 9.42 -21.75
C PRO A 377 20.94 7.95 -21.48
N ALA A 378 21.76 7.29 -20.65
CA ALA A 378 21.48 5.91 -20.26
C ALA A 378 20.06 5.88 -19.68
N PRO A 379 19.20 4.92 -20.06
CA PRO A 379 18.01 4.70 -19.28
C PRO A 379 18.49 4.56 -17.85
N VAL A 380 18.03 5.46 -16.98
CA VAL A 380 18.24 5.30 -15.55
C VAL A 380 17.70 3.91 -15.30
N GLU A 381 18.54 2.99 -14.81
CA GLU A 381 18.05 1.75 -14.25
C GLU A 381 17.14 2.19 -13.09
N ASP A 382 15.87 2.45 -13.41
CA ASP A 382 14.78 2.41 -12.48
C ASP A 382 14.90 1.00 -11.94
N ALA A 383 15.58 0.90 -10.79
CA ALA A 383 15.93 -0.35 -10.15
C ALA A 383 14.76 -1.28 -10.33
N ALA A 384 14.94 -2.31 -11.17
CA ALA A 384 13.85 -3.16 -11.66
C ALA A 384 12.92 -3.41 -10.48
N PRO A 385 11.61 -3.04 -10.58
CA PRO A 385 10.75 -2.92 -9.42
C PRO A 385 10.94 -4.17 -8.59
N ALA A 386 11.58 -4.00 -7.42
CA ALA A 386 12.04 -5.12 -6.62
C ALA A 386 10.87 -6.09 -6.54
N ALA A 387 11.10 -7.34 -6.96
CA ALA A 387 10.05 -8.35 -7.08
C ALA A 387 9.10 -8.20 -5.89
N PRO A 388 7.77 -8.07 -6.11
CA PRO A 388 6.85 -7.56 -5.12
C PRO A 388 7.11 -8.23 -3.79
N VAL A 389 7.68 -7.46 -2.86
CA VAL A 389 8.11 -7.96 -1.57
C VAL A 389 6.90 -8.57 -0.91
N ASP A 390 6.97 -9.86 -0.61
CA ASP A 390 5.83 -10.53 -0.02
C ASP A 390 5.49 -9.88 1.33
N GLU A 391 4.20 -9.74 1.61
CA GLU A 391 3.68 -9.08 2.82
C GLU A 391 4.26 -9.67 4.12
N LYS A 392 4.67 -10.94 4.10
CA LYS A 392 5.30 -11.59 5.25
C LYS A 392 6.72 -11.08 5.46
N THR A 393 7.52 -10.88 4.40
CA THR A 393 8.83 -10.24 4.48
C THR A 393 8.74 -8.79 4.95
N ARG A 394 7.73 -8.03 4.51
CA ARG A 394 7.48 -6.66 4.99
C ARG A 394 7.14 -6.62 6.49
N ARG A 395 6.17 -7.42 6.95
CA ARG A 395 5.84 -7.52 8.39
C ARG A 395 7.00 -7.97 9.24
N TRP A 396 7.83 -8.87 8.70
CA TRP A 396 9.01 -9.33 9.38
C TRP A 396 10.04 -8.19 9.50
N ALA A 397 10.27 -7.40 8.46
CA ALA A 397 11.13 -6.21 8.50
C ALA A 397 10.61 -5.15 9.50
N GLU A 398 9.30 -4.91 9.56
CA GLU A 398 8.67 -4.04 10.58
C GLU A 398 8.98 -4.51 12.02
N GLY A 399 8.97 -5.82 12.26
CA GLY A 399 9.33 -6.38 13.57
C GLY A 399 10.80 -6.13 13.95
N PHE A 400 11.71 -6.22 12.97
CA PHE A 400 13.12 -5.89 13.16
C PHE A 400 13.34 -4.38 13.36
N ALA A 401 12.61 -3.54 12.64
CA ALA A 401 12.65 -2.09 12.82
C ALA A 401 12.14 -1.65 14.21
N ALA A 402 11.07 -2.26 14.71
CA ALA A 402 10.62 -2.03 16.08
C ALA A 402 11.69 -2.45 17.10
N LYS A 403 12.37 -3.58 16.86
CA LYS A 403 13.48 -4.03 17.69
C LYS A 403 14.70 -3.09 17.64
N TRP A 404 15.03 -2.55 16.47
CA TRP A 404 16.09 -1.55 16.29
C TRP A 404 15.89 -0.31 17.17
N TRP A 405 14.66 0.21 17.20
CA TRP A 405 14.29 1.32 18.07
C TRP A 405 14.28 0.93 19.55
N ALA A 406 13.84 -0.29 19.89
CA ALA A 406 13.88 -0.81 21.25
C ALA A 406 15.32 -0.96 21.79
N GLU A 407 16.29 -1.28 20.93
CA GLU A 407 17.71 -1.42 21.26
C GLU A 407 18.51 -0.10 21.14
N GLN A 408 17.83 1.06 21.14
CA GLN A 408 18.42 2.38 21.36
C GLN A 408 19.32 2.90 20.23
N ASN A 409 19.15 2.39 19.03
CA ASN A 409 19.84 2.95 17.87
C ASN A 409 19.16 4.26 17.46
N THR A 410 19.92 5.37 17.52
CA THR A 410 19.42 6.73 17.26
C THR A 410 19.93 7.31 15.95
N GLY A 411 20.92 6.65 15.33
CA GLY A 411 21.45 7.01 14.03
C GLY A 411 20.71 6.30 12.90
N GLU A 412 20.97 6.78 11.68
CA GLU A 412 20.52 6.10 10.48
C GLU A 412 21.11 4.67 10.45
N PRO A 413 20.27 3.62 10.29
CA PRO A 413 20.73 2.24 10.29
C PRO A 413 21.69 1.96 9.15
N THR A 414 22.98 1.78 9.45
CA THR A 414 23.95 1.24 8.50
C THR A 414 23.87 -0.28 8.46
N ASP A 415 24.26 -0.90 7.34
CA ASP A 415 24.26 -2.37 7.23
C ASP A 415 25.17 -3.05 8.26
N ALA A 416 26.29 -2.41 8.59
CA ALA A 416 27.20 -2.87 9.65
C ALA A 416 26.54 -2.81 11.03
N ALA A 417 25.78 -1.75 11.31
CA ALA A 417 25.07 -1.61 12.58
C ALA A 417 23.88 -2.58 12.67
N LEU A 418 23.11 -2.76 11.59
CA LEU A 418 22.05 -3.78 11.50
C LEU A 418 22.62 -5.18 11.71
N ALA A 419 23.74 -5.50 11.05
CA ALA A 419 24.42 -6.78 11.22
C ALA A 419 24.90 -7.00 12.66
N ALA A 420 25.48 -5.99 13.30
CA ALA A 420 25.95 -6.08 14.69
C ALA A 420 24.80 -6.25 15.69
N VAL A 421 23.76 -5.43 15.55
CA VAL A 421 22.55 -5.45 16.37
C VAL A 421 21.85 -6.81 16.30
N PHE A 422 21.73 -7.36 15.10
CA PHE A 422 21.03 -8.63 14.91
C PHE A 422 21.93 -9.87 14.93
N ALA A 423 23.24 -9.73 15.13
CA ALA A 423 24.18 -10.85 15.22
C ALA A 423 23.78 -11.87 16.30
N HIS A 424 23.13 -11.42 17.37
CA HIS A 424 22.72 -12.24 18.50
C HIS A 424 21.29 -12.79 18.39
N THR A 425 20.55 -12.49 17.31
CA THR A 425 19.23 -13.07 17.11
C THR A 425 19.31 -14.54 16.67
N VAL A 426 18.33 -15.36 17.09
CA VAL A 426 18.26 -16.81 16.77
C VAL A 426 18.39 -17.08 15.26
N LYS A 427 17.96 -16.14 14.42
CA LYS A 427 18.27 -16.08 12.98
C LYS A 427 18.52 -14.62 12.58
N PRO A 428 19.78 -14.21 12.32
CA PRO A 428 20.07 -12.87 11.84
C PRO A 428 19.36 -12.62 10.51
N PRO A 429 18.94 -11.37 10.25
CA PRO A 429 18.32 -11.01 9.01
C PRO A 429 19.29 -11.22 7.86
N LYS A 430 18.79 -11.70 6.72
CA LYS A 430 19.60 -11.76 5.50
C LYS A 430 19.96 -10.33 5.08
N PRO A 431 21.17 -10.07 4.54
CA PRO A 431 21.56 -8.75 4.04
C PRO A 431 20.55 -8.16 3.04
N GLU A 432 19.93 -9.00 2.21
CA GLU A 432 18.87 -8.65 1.25
C GLU A 432 17.65 -7.96 1.89
N ALA A 433 17.38 -8.19 3.17
CA ALA A 433 16.27 -7.58 3.88
C ALA A 433 16.62 -6.25 4.57
N TYR A 434 17.91 -5.87 4.60
CA TYR A 434 18.35 -4.65 5.27
C TYR A 434 17.73 -3.39 4.65
N PRO A 435 17.57 -3.26 3.31
CA PRO A 435 16.86 -2.12 2.72
C PRO A 435 15.43 -1.97 3.25
N LEU A 436 14.70 -3.09 3.37
CA LEU A 436 13.32 -3.10 3.90
C LEU A 436 13.27 -2.77 5.39
N ILE A 437 14.27 -3.22 6.16
CA ILE A 437 14.39 -2.86 7.57
C ILE A 437 14.70 -1.37 7.72
N ARG A 438 15.58 -0.79 6.90
CA ARG A 438 15.86 0.66 6.90
C ARG A 438 14.63 1.47 6.50
N GLU A 439 13.93 1.05 5.46
CA GLU A 439 12.66 1.64 5.03
C GLU A 439 11.65 1.62 6.19
N ALA A 440 11.48 0.47 6.83
CA ALA A 440 10.60 0.33 7.99
C ALA A 440 11.06 1.16 9.21
N ILE A 441 12.36 1.26 9.49
CA ILE A 441 12.92 2.10 10.57
C ILE A 441 12.61 3.57 10.31
N THR A 442 12.80 4.02 9.06
CA THR A 442 12.56 5.40 8.63
C THR A 442 11.07 5.76 8.63
N ALA A 443 10.23 4.81 8.19
CA ALA A 443 8.76 4.92 8.21
C ALA A 443 8.18 4.89 9.63
N LEU A 444 8.83 4.17 10.56
CA LEU A 444 8.53 4.16 11.99
C LEU A 444 9.20 5.32 12.73
N THR A 445 9.29 6.51 12.09
CA THR A 445 9.89 7.76 12.58
C THR A 445 9.76 7.88 14.10
N PRO A 446 10.80 8.31 14.85
CA PRO A 446 10.73 8.40 16.31
C PRO A 446 9.40 9.05 16.71
N PRO A 447 8.65 8.44 17.63
CA PRO A 447 7.26 8.79 17.84
C PRO A 447 7.15 10.30 18.06
N PRO A 448 6.17 10.98 17.43
CA PRO A 448 6.07 12.43 17.45
C PRO A 448 6.21 12.97 18.87
N ALA A 449 6.81 14.17 19.03
CA ALA A 449 7.20 14.79 20.30
C ALA A 449 6.12 14.85 21.42
N ALA A 450 4.88 14.51 21.12
CA ALA A 450 3.77 14.34 22.07
C ALA A 450 3.75 12.96 22.78
N ALA A 451 4.30 11.90 22.18
CA ALA A 451 4.37 10.55 22.76
C ALA A 451 5.10 10.45 24.12
N PRO A 452 6.18 11.21 24.40
CA PRO A 452 6.88 11.19 25.68
C PRO A 452 5.97 11.51 26.87
N LEU A 453 5.06 12.48 26.72
CA LEU A 453 4.17 12.91 27.80
C LEU A 453 3.16 11.82 28.17
N PHE A 454 2.48 11.24 27.17
CA PHE A 454 1.43 10.25 27.42
C PHE A 454 2.00 8.92 27.89
N ALA A 455 3.13 8.48 27.33
CA ALA A 455 3.85 7.30 27.80
C ALA A 455 4.32 7.50 29.27
N ALA A 456 4.90 8.66 29.59
CA ALA A 456 5.33 8.96 30.94
C ALA A 456 4.14 9.06 31.91
N HIS A 457 3.01 9.64 31.49
CA HIS A 457 1.82 9.71 32.34
C HIS A 457 1.20 8.33 32.58
N ALA A 458 1.15 7.45 31.58
CA ALA A 458 0.71 6.08 31.74
C ALA A 458 1.57 5.30 32.74
N ALA A 459 2.90 5.41 32.60
CA ALA A 459 3.84 4.85 33.55
C ALA A 459 3.65 5.45 34.96
N ARG A 460 3.29 6.73 35.05
CA ARG A 460 3.04 7.41 36.33
C ARG A 460 1.79 6.89 37.05
N GLU A 461 0.70 6.66 36.31
CA GLU A 461 -0.54 6.07 36.82
C GLU A 461 -0.30 4.62 37.27
N ALA A 462 0.45 3.82 36.50
CA ALA A 462 0.88 2.49 36.93
C ALA A 462 1.71 2.54 38.22
N ALA A 463 2.54 3.58 38.39
CA ALA A 463 3.28 3.81 39.63
C ALA A 463 2.41 4.31 40.80
N GLU A 464 1.21 4.83 40.56
CA GLU A 464 0.20 5.07 41.60
C GLU A 464 -0.54 3.79 41.95
N GLU A 465 -0.99 3.00 40.97
CA GLU A 465 -1.63 1.70 41.22
C GLU A 465 -0.70 0.75 41.98
N ALA A 466 0.60 0.78 41.69
CA ALA A 466 1.61 0.00 42.39
C ALA A 466 1.70 0.30 43.90
N THR A 467 1.16 1.42 44.38
CA THR A 467 1.14 1.74 45.82
C THR A 467 0.29 0.78 46.65
N ASP A 468 -0.61 0.02 46.01
CA ASP A 468 -1.35 -1.08 46.63
C ASP A 468 -0.45 -2.30 46.94
N LEU A 469 0.81 -2.27 46.50
CA LEU A 469 1.84 -3.29 46.73
C LEU A 469 1.39 -4.69 46.30
N THR A 470 0.61 -4.77 45.22
CA THR A 470 0.22 -6.05 44.62
C THR A 470 1.28 -6.48 43.59
N PRO A 471 1.57 -7.78 43.45
CA PRO A 471 2.47 -8.26 42.41
C PRO A 471 2.02 -7.82 41.01
N ARG A 472 0.71 -7.86 40.73
CA ARG A 472 0.17 -7.46 39.43
C ARG A 472 0.50 -5.99 39.10
N ALA A 473 0.30 -5.08 40.05
CA ALA A 473 0.54 -3.65 39.80
C ALA A 473 2.02 -3.32 39.58
N LEU A 474 2.94 -4.01 40.27
CA LEU A 474 4.39 -3.86 40.02
C LEU A 474 4.81 -4.43 38.67
N SER A 475 4.23 -5.55 38.25
CA SER A 475 4.46 -6.10 36.90
C SER A 475 3.98 -5.12 35.83
N THR A 476 2.79 -4.53 36.01
CA THR A 476 2.30 -3.45 35.12
C THR A 476 3.23 -2.24 35.09
N LEU A 477 3.75 -1.81 36.25
CA LEU A 477 4.73 -0.73 36.33
C LEU A 477 6.03 -1.05 35.59
N ALA A 478 6.63 -2.22 35.85
CA ALA A 478 7.86 -2.66 35.19
C ALA A 478 7.69 -2.67 33.66
N HIS A 479 6.52 -3.10 33.20
CA HIS A 479 6.19 -3.12 31.79
C HIS A 479 6.14 -1.72 31.16
N HIS A 480 5.45 -0.76 31.79
CA HIS A 480 5.46 0.62 31.30
C HIS A 480 6.87 1.22 31.27
N LEU A 481 7.71 0.92 32.28
CA LEU A 481 9.10 1.37 32.31
C LEU A 481 9.95 0.77 31.20
N GLU A 482 9.66 -0.47 30.76
CA GLU A 482 10.34 -1.14 29.64
C GLU A 482 10.09 -0.41 28.31
N THR A 483 8.89 0.15 28.11
CA THR A 483 8.55 0.87 26.86
C THR A 483 8.83 2.36 26.88
N LEU A 484 8.94 2.96 28.06
CA LEU A 484 9.16 4.40 28.17
C LEU A 484 10.43 4.89 27.42
N PRO A 485 11.53 4.13 27.29
CA PRO A 485 12.67 4.48 26.45
C PRO A 485 12.33 4.83 25.00
N LEU A 486 11.31 4.20 24.40
CA LEU A 486 10.88 4.48 23.03
C LEU A 486 10.40 5.93 22.83
N ALA A 487 10.00 6.58 23.92
CA ALA A 487 9.55 7.96 23.94
C ALA A 487 10.44 8.86 24.82
N ALA A 488 11.59 8.38 25.30
CA ALA A 488 12.48 9.14 26.16
C ALA A 488 13.79 9.51 25.45
N PRO A 489 14.44 10.64 25.82
CA PRO A 489 15.80 10.94 25.39
C PRO A 489 16.77 9.79 25.73
N PRO A 490 17.73 9.45 24.86
CA PRO A 490 18.69 8.36 25.07
C PRO A 490 19.45 8.44 26.41
N ALA A 491 19.77 9.66 26.85
CA ALA A 491 20.46 9.91 28.11
C ALA A 491 19.70 9.42 29.36
N LEU A 492 18.40 9.11 29.25
CA LEU A 492 17.58 8.61 30.36
C LEU A 492 17.33 7.10 30.30
N HIS A 493 17.74 6.42 29.24
CA HIS A 493 17.38 5.01 29.00
C HIS A 493 17.96 4.07 30.06
N GLU A 494 19.24 4.20 30.41
CA GLU A 494 19.87 3.38 31.46
C GLU A 494 19.14 3.51 32.79
N ARG A 495 18.72 4.73 33.15
CA ARG A 495 17.97 5.01 34.37
C ARG A 495 16.58 4.36 34.36
N LEU A 496 15.91 4.33 33.20
CA LEU A 496 14.61 3.69 33.03
C LEU A 496 14.71 2.17 33.16
N HIS A 497 15.72 1.56 32.55
CA HIS A 497 16.00 0.13 32.67
C HIS A 497 16.33 -0.28 34.09
N ALA A 498 17.19 0.47 34.78
CA ALA A 498 17.48 0.22 36.20
C ALA A 498 16.23 0.31 37.08
N ALA A 499 15.31 1.24 36.79
CA ALA A 499 14.04 1.34 37.50
C ALA A 499 13.12 0.16 37.19
N ARG A 500 13.06 -0.29 35.93
CA ARG A 500 12.31 -1.46 35.46
C ARG A 500 12.79 -2.74 36.15
N ASP A 501 14.10 -3.00 36.16
CA ASP A 501 14.69 -4.17 36.80
C ASP A 501 14.45 -4.18 38.32
N THR A 502 14.50 -3.00 38.96
CA THR A 502 14.17 -2.88 40.39
C THR A 502 12.69 -3.21 40.64
N ALA A 503 11.78 -2.77 39.76
CA ALA A 503 10.36 -3.07 39.87
C ALA A 503 10.05 -4.56 39.63
N GLU A 504 10.73 -5.19 38.66
CA GLU A 504 10.62 -6.63 38.37
C GLU A 504 11.16 -7.46 39.55
N GLY A 505 12.34 -7.14 40.09
CA GLY A 505 12.88 -7.81 41.27
C GLY A 505 11.98 -7.66 42.51
N ALA A 506 11.37 -6.49 42.72
CA ALA A 506 10.40 -6.29 43.80
C ALA A 506 9.10 -7.08 43.61
N TRP A 507 8.64 -7.20 42.36
CA TRP A 507 7.52 -8.06 41.99
C TRP A 507 7.79 -9.53 42.32
N GLU A 508 8.94 -10.07 41.90
CA GLU A 508 9.35 -11.44 42.20
C GLU A 508 9.47 -11.67 43.70
N ALA A 509 10.12 -10.75 44.42
CA ALA A 509 10.27 -10.83 45.87
C ALA A 509 8.91 -10.91 46.58
N LEU A 510 7.92 -10.11 46.18
CA LEU A 510 6.57 -10.17 46.74
C LEU A 510 5.85 -11.47 46.40
N ARG A 511 6.06 -12.01 45.20
CA ARG A 511 5.45 -13.26 44.74
C ARG A 511 5.94 -14.48 45.54
N PHE A 512 7.23 -14.52 45.89
CA PHE A 512 7.88 -15.66 46.55
C PHE A 512 8.11 -15.47 48.06
N ALA A 513 7.66 -14.36 48.65
CA ALA A 513 7.81 -14.10 50.09
C ALA A 513 6.86 -14.99 50.93
N HIS A 514 7.37 -16.12 51.42
CA HIS A 514 6.61 -17.07 52.23
C HIS A 514 6.63 -16.77 53.75
N SER A 515 7.66 -16.10 54.26
CA SER A 515 7.77 -15.74 55.69
C SER A 515 7.35 -14.29 55.97
N LEU A 516 7.00 -13.98 57.23
CA LEU A 516 6.65 -12.62 57.62
C LEU A 516 7.82 -11.64 57.39
N ALA A 517 9.04 -12.04 57.75
CA ALA A 517 10.24 -11.24 57.51
C ALA A 517 10.47 -10.98 56.01
N ALA A 518 10.33 -12.02 55.16
CA ALA A 518 10.45 -11.88 53.71
C ALA A 518 9.37 -10.96 53.14
N LYS A 519 8.12 -11.04 53.63
CA LYS A 519 7.03 -10.15 53.18
C LYS A 519 7.29 -8.69 53.55
N THR A 520 7.80 -8.43 54.75
CA THR A 520 8.17 -7.07 55.18
C THR A 520 9.31 -6.52 54.32
N ALA A 521 10.36 -7.31 54.07
CA ALA A 521 11.47 -6.94 53.20
C ALA A 521 11.00 -6.67 51.76
N ALA A 522 10.19 -7.56 51.17
CA ALA A 522 9.66 -7.41 49.83
C ALA A 522 8.75 -6.18 49.68
N ARG A 523 7.93 -5.86 50.70
CA ARG A 523 7.14 -4.62 50.72
C ARG A 523 8.01 -3.37 50.79
N SER A 524 9.14 -3.41 51.51
CA SER A 524 10.09 -2.30 51.54
C SER A 524 10.73 -2.11 50.16
N ALA A 525 11.22 -3.19 49.55
CA ALA A 525 11.81 -3.16 48.21
C ALA A 525 10.82 -2.65 47.15
N ALA A 526 9.54 -3.04 47.24
CA ALA A 526 8.49 -2.52 46.37
C ALA A 526 8.27 -1.01 46.52
N LYS A 527 8.25 -0.48 47.75
CA LYS A 527 8.13 0.97 47.98
C LYS A 527 9.32 1.72 47.38
N ASP A 528 10.53 1.20 47.57
CA ASP A 528 11.75 1.80 47.03
C ASP A 528 11.77 1.76 45.49
N ALA A 529 11.32 0.64 44.90
CA ALA A 529 11.16 0.50 43.45
C ALA A 529 10.18 1.54 42.89
N ILE A 530 9.03 1.74 43.53
CA ILE A 530 8.04 2.74 43.12
C ILE A 530 8.61 4.16 43.19
N VAL A 531 9.37 4.50 44.24
CA VAL A 531 10.01 5.82 44.36
C VAL A 531 11.03 6.04 43.25
N ARG A 532 11.87 5.03 42.95
CA ARG A 532 12.84 5.10 41.85
C ARG A 532 12.16 5.24 40.49
N ALA A 533 11.13 4.45 40.24
CA ALA A 533 10.31 4.52 39.03
C ALA A 533 9.71 5.92 38.84
N ARG A 534 9.08 6.49 39.87
CA ARG A 534 8.53 7.85 39.83
C ARG A 534 9.59 8.89 39.47
N ALA A 535 10.77 8.79 40.06
CA ALA A 535 11.87 9.71 39.79
C ALA A 535 12.39 9.58 38.34
N ALA A 536 12.44 8.37 37.79
CA ALA A 536 12.83 8.12 36.40
C ALA A 536 11.76 8.65 35.41
N ILE A 537 10.48 8.36 35.67
CA ILE A 537 9.35 8.84 34.85
C ILE A 537 9.31 10.37 34.81
N LEU A 538 9.49 11.04 35.94
CA LEU A 538 9.49 12.51 35.99
C LEU A 538 10.74 13.14 35.36
N ALA A 539 11.83 12.38 35.22
CA ALA A 539 12.99 12.84 34.45
C ALA A 539 12.70 12.84 32.94
N VAL A 540 11.88 11.90 32.45
CA VAL A 540 11.42 11.86 31.05
C VAL A 540 10.47 13.02 30.77
N GLN A 541 9.48 13.21 31.63
CA GLN A 541 8.53 14.31 31.49
C GLN A 541 8.07 14.82 32.86
N PRO A 542 8.57 15.99 33.32
CA PRO A 542 8.19 16.58 34.60
C PRO A 542 6.68 16.78 34.77
N HIS A 543 5.95 17.01 33.68
CA HIS A 543 4.52 17.24 33.67
C HIS A 543 3.66 15.96 33.81
N ALA A 544 4.26 14.77 33.74
CA ALA A 544 3.52 13.50 33.84
C ALA A 544 2.72 13.33 35.15
N ARG A 545 3.03 14.09 36.21
CA ARG A 545 2.27 14.12 37.48
C ARG A 545 0.90 14.77 37.35
N ARG A 546 0.72 15.72 36.42
CA ARG A 546 -0.50 16.52 36.27
C ARG A 546 -0.72 16.79 34.78
N MET A 547 -1.54 15.96 34.14
CA MET A 547 -2.10 16.36 32.86
C MET A 547 -3.25 17.34 33.12
N HIS A 548 -3.11 18.54 32.58
CA HIS A 548 -4.19 19.50 32.50
C HIS A 548 -5.20 19.05 31.42
N GLY A 549 -6.44 19.54 31.50
CA GLY A 549 -7.46 19.25 30.49
C GLY A 549 -7.08 19.70 29.07
N THR A 550 -6.01 20.48 28.92
CA THR A 550 -5.43 20.94 27.66
C THR A 550 -4.28 20.07 27.15
N ASP A 551 -3.72 19.18 27.98
CA ASP A 551 -2.50 18.45 27.68
C ASP A 551 -2.74 17.16 26.88
N MET A 552 -3.79 17.13 26.06
CA MET A 552 -4.17 15.95 25.29
C MET A 552 -3.65 15.98 23.85
N PRO A 553 -3.50 14.80 23.21
CA PRO A 553 -3.09 14.77 21.81
C PRO A 553 -4.21 15.37 20.97
N HIS A 554 -3.88 16.34 20.11
CA HIS A 554 -4.85 17.18 19.41
C HIS A 554 -5.06 16.80 17.95
N THR A 555 -4.12 16.09 17.32
CA THR A 555 -4.24 15.60 15.94
C THR A 555 -4.48 14.09 15.91
N ALA A 556 -5.04 13.58 14.81
CA ALA A 556 -5.24 12.15 14.62
C ALA A 556 -3.92 11.35 14.77
N ASP A 557 -2.83 11.85 14.20
CA ASP A 557 -1.51 11.20 14.27
C ASP A 557 -0.95 11.22 15.70
N SER A 558 -1.09 12.33 16.42
CA SER A 558 -0.67 12.40 17.82
C SER A 558 -1.48 11.46 18.72
N ILE A 559 -2.78 11.28 18.45
CA ILE A 559 -3.64 10.33 19.18
C ILE A 559 -3.23 8.90 18.86
N ARG A 560 -2.96 8.56 17.60
CA ARG A 560 -2.46 7.23 17.22
C ARG A 560 -1.12 6.93 17.85
N ALA A 561 -0.17 7.87 17.82
CA ALA A 561 1.14 7.72 18.44
C ALA A 561 1.02 7.54 19.97
N ALA A 562 0.19 8.34 20.62
CA ALA A 562 -0.08 8.21 22.05
C ALA A 562 -0.77 6.87 22.39
N ALA A 563 -1.74 6.44 21.59
CA ALA A 563 -2.41 5.15 21.77
C ALA A 563 -1.49 3.97 21.48
N LEU A 564 -0.61 4.06 20.49
CA LEU A 564 0.45 3.08 20.27
C LEU A 564 1.36 3.01 21.48
N ALA A 565 1.86 4.14 21.99
CA ALA A 565 2.72 4.16 23.17
C ALA A 565 2.01 3.65 24.43
N TYR A 566 0.71 3.94 24.59
CA TYR A 566 -0.10 3.51 25.73
C TYR A 566 -0.42 2.00 25.67
N MET A 567 -0.76 1.50 24.49
CA MET A 567 -1.20 0.11 24.26
C MET A 567 -0.06 -0.84 23.86
N HIS A 568 1.16 -0.33 23.64
CA HIS A 568 2.28 -1.00 22.93
C HIS A 568 2.63 -2.39 23.45
N LEU A 569 2.15 -2.71 24.64
CA LEU A 569 2.59 -3.76 25.51
C LEU A 569 1.63 -4.95 25.61
N GLY A 570 0.42 -4.81 25.10
CA GLY A 570 -0.58 -5.88 25.17
C GLY A 570 -1.67 -5.79 24.10
N ALA A 571 -1.51 -4.91 23.11
CA ALA A 571 -2.47 -4.80 22.02
C ALA A 571 -2.60 -6.13 21.30
N THR A 572 -3.80 -6.71 21.37
CA THR A 572 -4.18 -7.84 20.55
C THR A 572 -4.08 -7.48 19.05
N PRO A 573 -4.04 -8.47 18.14
CA PRO A 573 -4.03 -8.19 16.70
C PRO A 573 -5.20 -7.31 16.25
N ASP A 574 -6.38 -7.49 16.84
CA ASP A 574 -7.56 -6.68 16.56
C ASP A 574 -7.37 -5.23 17.06
N GLU A 575 -6.77 -5.02 18.23
CA GLU A 575 -6.45 -3.68 18.74
C GLU A 575 -5.37 -2.99 17.90
N THR A 576 -4.36 -3.74 17.45
CA THR A 576 -3.33 -3.22 16.54
C THR A 576 -3.94 -2.80 15.20
N ASN A 577 -4.87 -3.61 14.67
CA ASN A 577 -5.61 -3.27 13.46
C ASN A 577 -6.51 -2.03 13.68
N ALA A 578 -7.13 -1.91 14.84
CA ALA A 578 -7.91 -0.72 15.21
C ALA A 578 -7.01 0.53 15.32
N LEU A 579 -5.81 0.44 15.90
CA LEU A 579 -4.85 1.56 15.94
C LEU A 579 -4.43 2.00 14.53
N LYS A 580 -4.35 1.07 13.57
CA LYS A 580 -4.03 1.38 12.16
C LYS A 580 -5.23 1.96 11.40
N ASN A 581 -6.43 1.40 11.55
CA ASN A 581 -7.57 1.68 10.68
C ASN A 581 -8.72 2.47 11.32
N GLY A 582 -8.75 2.56 12.65
CA GLY A 582 -9.81 3.25 13.39
C GLY A 582 -9.77 4.76 13.25
N ALA A 583 -10.85 5.42 13.66
CA ALA A 583 -10.97 6.88 13.63
C ALA A 583 -10.50 7.47 14.96
N ALA A 584 -9.56 8.42 14.92
CA ALA A 584 -9.18 9.16 16.11
C ALA A 584 -10.34 10.06 16.57
N GLU A 585 -10.65 10.04 17.86
CA GLU A 585 -11.67 10.89 18.48
C GLU A 585 -11.33 11.23 19.93
N VAL A 586 -11.94 12.29 20.45
CA VAL A 586 -11.93 12.62 21.87
C VAL A 586 -13.32 12.34 22.45
N ARG A 587 -13.37 11.53 23.50
CA ARG A 587 -14.60 11.20 24.24
C ARG A 587 -14.61 11.90 25.60
N ILE A 588 -15.72 12.56 25.91
CA ILE A 588 -15.94 13.26 27.17
C ILE A 588 -17.15 12.67 27.86
N ASP A 589 -16.90 11.79 28.82
CA ASP A 589 -17.95 11.17 29.64
C ASP A 589 -18.24 12.05 30.86
N CYS A 590 -19.46 12.58 30.94
CA CYS A 590 -19.87 13.54 31.94
C CYS A 590 -20.78 12.90 32.98
N ARG A 591 -20.50 13.14 34.27
CA ARG A 591 -21.40 12.75 35.38
C ARG A 591 -21.69 13.95 36.28
N PRO A 592 -22.93 14.11 36.76
CA PRO A 592 -23.19 14.99 37.89
C PRO A 592 -22.52 14.42 39.14
N ASP A 593 -21.95 15.28 39.98
CA ASP A 593 -21.43 14.87 41.29
C ASP A 593 -22.61 14.55 42.23
N THR A 594 -22.47 13.52 43.07
CA THR A 594 -23.59 12.88 43.82
C THR A 594 -24.20 13.75 44.91
N GLY A 595 -23.60 14.90 45.25
CA GLY A 595 -24.08 15.77 46.31
C GLY A 595 -25.23 16.66 45.89
N ASN A 596 -24.93 17.72 45.14
CA ASN A 596 -25.85 18.83 44.90
C ASN A 596 -26.21 19.01 43.41
N GLY A 597 -25.69 18.16 42.53
CA GLY A 597 -25.89 18.25 41.07
C GLY A 597 -25.30 19.50 40.41
N TRP A 598 -24.72 20.43 41.18
CA TRP A 598 -24.14 21.68 40.68
C TRP A 598 -22.73 21.52 40.14
N THR A 599 -22.05 20.42 40.49
CA THR A 599 -20.73 20.09 39.95
C THR A 599 -20.86 18.98 38.93
N VAL A 600 -20.16 19.11 37.81
CA VAL A 600 -20.00 18.07 36.78
C VAL A 600 -18.56 17.58 36.83
N THR A 601 -18.42 16.26 36.83
CA THR A 601 -17.13 15.60 36.60
C THR A 601 -17.11 15.12 35.15
N ALA A 602 -16.23 15.69 34.34
CA ALA A 602 -15.96 15.25 32.98
C ALA A 602 -14.69 14.40 32.95
N ARG A 603 -14.79 13.21 32.35
CA ARG A 603 -13.65 12.33 32.06
C ARG A 603 -13.33 12.46 30.58
N ILE A 604 -12.18 13.06 30.27
CA ILE A 604 -11.74 13.31 28.91
C ILE A 604 -10.73 12.24 28.50
N THR A 605 -11.01 11.56 27.40
CA THR A 605 -10.17 10.47 26.89
C THR A 605 -10.02 10.67 25.38
N ALA A 606 -8.81 10.95 24.91
CA ALA A 606 -8.48 10.82 23.48
C ALA A 606 -8.22 9.34 23.17
N GLY A 607 -8.55 8.90 21.96
CA GLY A 607 -8.38 7.51 21.58
C GLY A 607 -8.80 7.19 20.16
N ILE A 608 -8.72 5.90 19.82
CA ILE A 608 -9.08 5.38 18.51
C ILE A 608 -10.40 4.63 18.62
N ARG A 609 -11.43 5.11 17.93
CA ARG A 609 -12.72 4.44 17.79
C ARG A 609 -12.66 3.43 16.65
N ASP A 610 -13.00 2.20 16.99
CA ASP A 610 -13.33 1.14 16.06
C ASP A 610 -14.81 0.75 16.20
N VAL A 611 -15.31 -0.11 15.32
CA VAL A 611 -16.70 -0.61 15.31
C VAL A 611 -17.04 -1.32 16.64
N ARG A 612 -16.05 -1.95 17.28
CA ARG A 612 -16.26 -2.79 18.48
C ARG A 612 -15.95 -2.09 19.79
N TRP A 613 -15.01 -1.15 19.80
CA TRP A 613 -14.48 -0.57 21.04
C TRP A 613 -13.83 0.80 20.81
N PHE A 614 -13.46 1.44 21.92
CA PHE A 614 -12.71 2.67 21.95
C PHE A 614 -11.38 2.41 22.68
N LEU A 615 -10.26 2.60 21.99
CA LEU A 615 -8.92 2.38 22.52
C LEU A 615 -8.35 3.69 23.06
N PRO A 616 -8.19 3.84 24.37
CA PRO A 616 -7.67 5.08 24.94
C PRO A 616 -6.22 5.31 24.55
N ALA A 617 -5.88 6.57 24.29
CA ALA A 617 -4.52 7.03 24.02
C ALA A 617 -3.75 7.43 25.29
N HIS A 618 -4.47 7.59 26.39
CA HIS A 618 -3.94 7.95 27.69
C HIS A 618 -4.97 7.60 28.79
N PRO A 619 -4.54 7.52 30.06
CA PRO A 619 -5.44 7.50 31.21
C PRO A 619 -6.43 8.67 31.20
N PRO A 620 -7.71 8.48 31.57
CA PRO A 620 -8.72 9.54 31.49
C PRO A 620 -8.37 10.78 32.32
N ILE A 621 -8.39 11.96 31.70
CA ILE A 621 -8.16 13.24 32.39
C ILE A 621 -9.47 13.65 33.07
N VAL A 622 -9.45 13.83 34.38
CA VAL A 622 -10.65 14.17 35.16
C VAL A 622 -10.69 15.67 35.44
N VAL A 623 -11.72 16.34 34.93
CA VAL A 623 -11.97 17.76 35.16
C VAL A 623 -13.28 17.91 35.93
N LYS A 624 -13.23 18.63 37.06
CA LYS A 624 -14.42 19.00 37.84
C LYS A 624 -14.71 20.48 37.64
N PHE A 625 -15.95 20.82 37.32
CA PHE A 625 -16.37 22.21 37.15
C PHE A 625 -17.82 22.40 37.58
N ARG A 626 -18.19 23.64 37.89
CA ARG A 626 -19.57 23.99 38.24
C ARG A 626 -20.42 24.12 36.98
N ARG A 627 -21.64 23.61 37.00
CA ARG A 627 -22.65 23.82 35.95
C ARG A 627 -22.83 25.32 35.73
N VAL A 628 -22.84 25.71 34.45
CA VAL A 628 -23.21 27.06 34.02
C VAL A 628 -24.72 27.21 34.10
N ASP A 629 -25.45 26.16 33.73
CA ASP A 629 -26.91 26.10 33.81
C ASP A 629 -27.35 24.77 34.44
N GLY A 630 -28.03 24.88 35.59
CA GLY A 630 -28.55 23.73 36.33
C GLY A 630 -29.60 22.91 35.56
N ARG A 631 -30.26 23.50 34.55
CA ARG A 631 -31.31 22.86 33.74
C ARG A 631 -30.76 22.01 32.61
N GLN A 632 -29.51 22.25 32.19
CA GLN A 632 -28.88 21.53 31.10
C GLN A 632 -28.27 20.21 31.56
N SER A 633 -28.10 19.27 30.63
CA SER A 633 -27.41 18.02 30.92
C SER A 633 -25.94 18.27 31.31
N PRO A 634 -25.29 17.33 32.01
CA PRO A 634 -23.85 17.36 32.24
C PRO A 634 -23.05 17.51 30.95
N ALA A 635 -23.41 16.79 29.87
CA ALA A 635 -22.76 16.86 28.58
C ALA A 635 -22.88 18.24 27.91
N ASP A 636 -24.05 18.89 27.97
CA ASP A 636 -24.23 20.23 27.40
C ASP A 636 -23.48 21.30 28.20
N ASN A 637 -23.45 21.18 29.53
CA ASN A 637 -22.61 22.02 30.37
C ASN A 637 -21.11 21.84 30.05
N ALA A 638 -20.67 20.59 29.87
CA ALA A 638 -19.29 20.29 29.47
C ALA A 638 -18.95 20.87 28.09
N ARG A 639 -19.86 20.78 27.11
CA ARG A 639 -19.66 21.39 25.79
C ARG A 639 -19.44 22.91 25.89
N LYS A 640 -20.18 23.60 26.76
CA LYS A 640 -20.00 25.05 26.98
C LYS A 640 -18.70 25.40 27.70
N VAL A 641 -18.32 24.65 28.73
CA VAL A 641 -17.17 24.99 29.59
C VAL A 641 -15.85 24.49 29.01
N ILE A 642 -15.83 23.25 28.52
CA ILE A 642 -14.64 22.56 28.05
C ILE A 642 -14.45 22.75 26.54
N GLY A 643 -15.54 22.89 25.77
CA GLY A 643 -15.46 22.95 24.31
C GLY A 643 -14.58 24.07 23.77
N SER A 644 -14.56 25.25 24.41
CA SER A 644 -13.67 26.35 24.03
C SER A 644 -12.22 26.14 24.45
N MET A 645 -11.95 25.25 25.41
CA MET A 645 -10.60 24.92 25.89
C MET A 645 -9.93 23.84 25.04
N LEU A 646 -10.71 22.98 24.39
CA LEU A 646 -10.21 21.91 23.53
C LEU A 646 -9.88 22.44 22.14
N ARG A 647 -8.59 22.63 21.87
CA ARG A 647 -8.07 22.89 20.52
C ARG A 647 -7.62 21.57 19.92
N VAL A 648 -8.58 20.80 19.38
CA VAL A 648 -8.32 19.49 18.78
C VAL A 648 -8.87 19.41 17.36
N ASP A 649 -8.11 18.78 16.47
CA ASP A 649 -8.39 18.61 15.04
C ASP A 649 -9.11 17.28 14.76
N VAL A 650 -9.71 16.69 15.79
CA VAL A 650 -10.46 15.42 15.70
C VAL A 650 -11.86 15.59 16.26
N PRO A 651 -12.82 14.75 15.85
CA PRO A 651 -14.18 14.79 16.40
C PRO A 651 -14.20 14.66 17.93
N VAL A 652 -15.01 15.50 18.59
CA VAL A 652 -15.22 15.45 20.04
C VAL A 652 -16.64 15.02 20.35
N THR A 653 -16.78 13.92 21.09
CA THR A 653 -18.08 13.37 21.49
C THR A 653 -18.31 13.59 22.99
N TYR A 654 -19.40 14.29 23.32
CA TYR A 654 -19.87 14.52 24.69
C TYR A 654 -20.97 13.52 25.01
N LYS A 655 -20.84 12.78 26.10
CA LYS A 655 -21.85 11.80 26.54
C LYS A 655 -22.17 12.00 28.01
N ASP A 656 -23.45 11.95 28.35
CA ASP A 656 -23.85 11.72 29.74
C ASP A 656 -23.53 10.26 30.05
N ALA A 657 -22.69 10.03 31.05
CA ALA A 657 -22.36 8.67 31.41
C ALA A 657 -23.61 8.00 31.97
N ALA A 658 -23.94 6.82 31.42
CA ALA A 658 -25.03 6.01 31.95
C ALA A 658 -24.86 5.85 33.46
N HIS A 659 -25.96 6.05 34.20
CA HIS A 659 -26.05 5.68 35.60
C HIS A 659 -25.84 4.17 35.66
N HIS A 660 -24.61 3.76 35.97
CA HIS A 660 -24.23 2.37 36.21
C HIS A 660 -24.21 2.13 37.71
#